data_AF-A0AAD6AB43-F1
#
_entry.id   AF-A0AAD6AB43-F1
#
_cell.length_a   1.000
_cell.length_b   1.000
_cell.length_c   1.000
_cell.angle_alpha   90.00
_cell.angle_beta   90.00
_cell.angle_gamma   90.00
#
_symmetry.space_group_name_H-M   'P 1'
#
loop_
_entity.id
_entity.type
_entity.pdbx_description
1 polymer ?
#
loop_
_entity_poly.entity_id
_entity_poly.type
_entity_poly.pdbx_seq_one_letter_code
_entity_poly.pdbx_strand_id
1 'polypeptide(L)'
;MAEGQSSNSSMKILKPDILHNGKKNSDVADGGESSKRSREMTEGLQTGELHKSKEMSVDCRNNSEQVKQCFQSAINPDGKASSVQAGRSSPGPPYPAPSSTGPSYPGHSSTGPSYPGPSYPGHSSTGPFSPGPSSSGPSSSAPSSSGPSSSAPSSSVPSSSGPSSSVPSSSEPSSSPDVVSATHVEGAEAVRKKREDGPSSCCLLKDMKRIPQCDNKLGRLDFSKTHTVLVDVDVFNCGAGPIPQDGRDVWHDDFVKMPYSQSSHMKTGYVKQNNTVKWEVISKQLRSLSKKTTASVNDLEDAIIKYNPKYKGQWSFDALSSLVKADPNGDNYLPKLFQKIAELALRLPELVKKAVPLLKRGHTAAITLSQTQIACLLANAFFCTYPHRNFSGPKAEYHNYPSINFTSLFGNSSSRKKQKLRAIMHYFQEVTAKKPTGLVTFERRCLKDTDLPNWRSCNKKMHKLHVASHGTIENEGKGMLQVDFASSWIGGGVLGSGLVQEEILFIINPELIVSRLFTEKLGDKECLIVTGSQQFSNYSGFGDTFEWKDPHEERLNRDEWARLQRQIVAIDALHFKHRSEQYNMIDVTRELNKAYCGFKGHRSNEPDIATGNWGCGAFNGDKQLKAVIQLMAAAQAKRGLAFFTFEDESLKQGLQQTYHLLVTERTTVEKLYRLLEDYCATQQAYGSVHVDLFELIRINFSPSRSLL
;
A
#
# COMPACT_ATOMS: atom_id res chain seq x y z
N MET A 1 -13.53 -69.73 -3.72
CA MET A 1 -12.73 -70.02 -2.51
C MET A 1 -12.56 -68.66 -1.83
N ALA A 2 -13.39 -68.26 -0.85
CA ALA A 2 -13.59 -68.82 0.51
C ALA A 2 -12.51 -68.29 1.49
N GLU A 3 -12.80 -67.77 2.69
CA GLU A 3 -14.06 -67.56 3.48
C GLU A 3 -14.27 -66.05 3.83
N GLY A 4 -15.19 -65.51 4.66
CA GLY A 4 -16.17 -65.99 5.65
C GLY A 4 -15.67 -65.81 7.10
N GLN A 5 -16.43 -65.41 8.15
CA GLN A 5 -17.84 -64.98 8.35
C GLN A 5 -17.89 -64.00 9.57
N SER A 6 -18.74 -62.95 9.69
CA SER A 6 -20.21 -62.79 9.78
C SER A 6 -20.84 -62.88 11.20
N SER A 7 -22.01 -62.26 11.40
CA SER A 7 -22.88 -62.19 12.62
C SER A 7 -22.42 -61.25 13.77
N ASN A 8 -23.27 -60.60 14.60
CA ASN A 8 -24.74 -60.51 14.76
C ASN A 8 -25.12 -59.06 15.21
N SER A 9 -26.24 -58.41 14.83
CA SER A 9 -27.67 -58.63 15.18
C SER A 9 -28.01 -58.30 16.66
N SER A 10 -29.07 -57.55 17.04
CA SER A 10 -30.08 -56.75 16.32
C SER A 10 -30.86 -55.77 17.26
N MET A 11 -31.59 -54.82 16.64
CA MET A 11 -32.79 -54.07 17.11
C MET A 11 -33.18 -53.98 18.61
N LYS A 12 -33.58 -52.77 19.03
CA LYS A 12 -35.00 -52.52 19.40
C LYS A 12 -35.41 -51.04 19.34
N ILE A 13 -36.71 -50.82 19.19
CA ILE A 13 -37.40 -49.52 19.02
C ILE A 13 -38.20 -49.23 20.30
N LEU A 14 -38.34 -47.97 20.72
CA LEU A 14 -39.59 -47.41 21.27
C LEU A 14 -39.56 -45.86 21.46
N LYS A 15 -40.74 -45.28 21.28
CA LYS A 15 -41.24 -43.91 21.56
C LYS A 15 -42.76 -44.08 21.82
N PRO A 16 -43.51 -43.10 22.33
CA PRO A 16 -43.14 -41.76 22.82
C PRO A 16 -43.53 -41.58 24.31
N ASP A 17 -43.60 -40.34 24.82
CA ASP A 17 -44.89 -39.84 25.33
C ASP A 17 -44.96 -38.29 25.38
N ILE A 18 -46.15 -37.72 25.63
CA ILE A 18 -46.49 -36.29 25.52
C ILE A 18 -47.35 -35.84 26.71
N LEU A 19 -47.11 -34.64 27.27
CA LEU A 19 -48.07 -33.73 27.96
C LEU A 19 -47.39 -32.33 28.03
N HIS A 20 -47.98 -31.25 27.50
CA HIS A 20 -48.89 -30.29 28.16
C HIS A 20 -48.29 -29.44 29.30
N ASN A 21 -48.71 -28.19 29.59
CA ASN A 21 -49.33 -27.08 28.83
C ASN A 21 -49.43 -25.88 29.81
N GLY A 22 -49.24 -24.60 29.41
CA GLY A 22 -49.44 -23.50 30.35
C GLY A 22 -48.99 -22.09 29.90
N LYS A 23 -49.88 -21.10 30.05
CA LYS A 23 -49.63 -19.66 29.87
C LYS A 23 -49.80 -18.93 31.21
N LYS A 24 -49.14 -17.78 31.41
CA LYS A 24 -49.80 -16.46 31.62
C LYS A 24 -48.82 -15.30 31.82
N ASN A 25 -49.33 -14.09 31.60
CA ASN A 25 -48.67 -12.79 31.80
C ASN A 25 -48.93 -12.27 33.22
N SER A 26 -48.14 -11.29 33.68
CA SER A 26 -48.66 -10.03 34.24
C SER A 26 -47.56 -8.99 34.47
N ASP A 27 -47.80 -7.75 34.05
CA ASP A 27 -46.99 -6.56 34.33
C ASP A 27 -47.22 -6.01 35.75
N VAL A 28 -46.30 -5.13 36.21
CA VAL A 28 -46.42 -4.03 37.20
C VAL A 28 -44.99 -3.72 37.71
N ALA A 29 -44.53 -2.50 37.98
CA ALA A 29 -44.64 -1.15 37.41
C ALA A 29 -44.09 -0.13 38.44
N ASP A 30 -43.52 0.97 37.94
CA ASP A 30 -43.44 2.30 38.58
C ASP A 30 -42.35 2.61 39.66
N GLY A 31 -42.05 3.92 39.81
CA GLY A 31 -41.24 4.53 40.87
C GLY A 31 -39.73 4.70 40.59
N GLY A 32 -39.12 5.90 40.55
CA GLY A 32 -39.67 7.26 40.52
C GLY A 32 -39.00 8.25 41.48
N GLU A 33 -38.25 9.21 40.92
CA GLU A 33 -37.97 10.58 41.43
C GLU A 33 -36.96 10.90 42.58
N SER A 34 -36.29 12.06 42.39
CA SER A 34 -35.89 13.09 43.40
C SER A 34 -34.80 12.78 44.48
N SER A 35 -33.95 13.72 44.95
CA SER A 35 -34.00 15.20 44.92
C SER A 35 -32.66 15.90 45.32
N LYS A 36 -32.63 17.25 45.20
CA LYS A 36 -31.75 18.24 45.91
C LYS A 36 -30.24 18.29 45.56
N ARG A 37 -29.46 19.36 45.79
CA ARG A 37 -29.59 20.86 45.89
C ARG A 37 -28.45 21.36 46.79
N SER A 38 -27.59 22.25 46.28
CA SER A 38 -26.90 23.38 46.96
C SER A 38 -26.33 24.30 45.86
N ARG A 39 -26.31 25.64 45.92
CA ARG A 39 -25.93 26.62 46.98
C ARG A 39 -24.41 26.70 47.21
N GLU A 40 -23.76 27.87 47.25
CA GLU A 40 -24.23 29.26 47.00
C GLU A 40 -23.02 30.22 46.77
N MET A 41 -23.31 31.51 46.51
CA MET A 41 -22.46 32.71 46.67
C MET A 41 -21.34 33.06 45.67
N THR A 42 -21.31 34.38 45.41
CA THR A 42 -20.37 35.18 44.61
C THR A 42 -19.60 36.16 45.51
N GLU A 43 -18.70 36.95 44.89
CA GLU A 43 -18.11 38.25 45.32
C GLU A 43 -16.66 38.22 45.86
N GLY A 44 -15.92 39.31 45.59
CA GLY A 44 -14.55 39.56 46.10
C GLY A 44 -13.60 40.31 45.16
N LEU A 45 -13.38 41.59 45.44
CA LEU A 45 -12.47 42.58 44.82
C LEU A 45 -11.02 42.05 44.55
N GLN A 46 -10.31 42.38 43.45
CA GLN A 46 -9.83 43.68 42.88
C GLN A 46 -8.47 44.14 43.45
N THR A 47 -7.70 44.92 42.64
CA THR A 47 -6.26 45.31 42.78
C THR A 47 -5.25 44.20 42.41
N GLY A 48 -4.03 44.50 41.92
CA GLY A 48 -3.49 45.80 41.47
C GLY A 48 -2.00 45.75 41.06
N GLU A 49 -1.63 46.64 40.13
CA GLU A 49 -0.27 47.12 39.80
C GLU A 49 0.75 46.22 39.03
N LEU A 50 1.77 46.92 38.51
CA LEU A 50 2.70 46.53 37.44
C LEU A 50 4.05 46.04 37.98
N HIS A 51 4.82 45.27 37.19
CA HIS A 51 6.15 45.77 36.76
C HIS A 51 6.82 45.10 35.56
N LYS A 52 7.22 45.96 34.61
CA LYS A 52 8.44 45.96 33.76
C LYS A 52 9.02 44.64 33.24
N SER A 53 8.74 44.42 31.95
CA SER A 53 9.66 44.02 30.87
C SER A 53 11.15 43.86 31.18
N LYS A 54 11.74 42.76 30.66
CA LYS A 54 13.13 42.72 30.22
C LYS A 54 13.28 41.75 29.04
N GLU A 55 13.49 42.29 27.84
CA GLU A 55 13.97 41.53 26.70
C GLU A 55 15.50 41.42 26.75
N MET A 56 16.05 40.31 26.25
CA MET A 56 17.47 40.19 25.94
C MET A 56 17.63 39.53 24.57
N SER A 57 17.87 40.36 23.56
CA SER A 57 18.48 39.90 22.31
C SER A 57 19.97 39.66 22.55
N VAL A 58 20.51 38.56 22.03
CA VAL A 58 21.96 38.31 21.97
C VAL A 58 22.29 37.75 20.59
N ASP A 59 23.11 38.50 19.87
CA ASP A 59 23.68 38.13 18.58
C ASP A 59 24.71 36.99 18.75
N CYS A 60 24.81 36.08 17.77
CA CYS A 60 25.84 35.03 17.75
C CYS A 60 26.38 34.85 16.32
N ARG A 61 27.38 35.66 15.98
CA ARG A 61 28.24 35.40 14.81
C ARG A 61 29.37 34.45 15.19
N ASN A 62 29.75 33.63 14.22
CA ASN A 62 31.02 32.92 14.04
C ASN A 62 31.96 32.76 15.25
N ASN A 63 32.31 31.51 15.55
CA ASN A 63 33.73 31.19 15.50
C ASN A 63 33.97 29.79 14.93
N SER A 64 35.05 29.61 14.19
CA SER A 64 35.38 28.38 13.47
C SER A 64 36.84 28.02 13.64
N GLU A 65 37.16 27.20 14.66
CA GLU A 65 38.37 26.37 14.71
C GLU A 65 38.33 25.44 15.93
N GLN A 66 38.41 24.12 15.70
CA GLN A 66 38.95 23.05 16.60
C GLN A 66 38.42 21.65 16.20
N VAL A 67 38.87 21.12 15.06
CA VAL A 67 38.84 19.66 14.79
C VAL A 67 40.13 19.23 14.09
N LYS A 68 41.19 18.99 14.86
CA LYS A 68 42.39 18.26 14.45
C LYS A 68 42.85 17.38 15.62
N GLN A 69 43.48 16.26 15.29
CA GLN A 69 44.08 15.26 16.20
C GLN A 69 43.11 14.57 17.18
N CYS A 70 42.78 13.31 16.87
CA CYS A 70 42.76 12.22 17.86
C CYS A 70 42.68 10.85 17.17
N PHE A 71 43.83 10.37 16.68
CA PHE A 71 44.05 8.96 16.33
C PHE A 71 45.46 8.57 16.81
N GLN A 72 45.53 7.91 17.96
CA GLN A 72 46.71 7.15 18.39
C GLN A 72 46.23 5.76 18.78
N SER A 73 46.80 4.74 18.13
CA SER A 73 46.49 3.34 18.34
C SER A 73 47.28 2.77 19.50
N ALA A 74 46.59 2.20 20.49
CA ALA A 74 47.25 1.38 21.51
C ALA A 74 47.77 0.08 20.91
N ILE A 75 49.01 -0.29 21.21
CA ILE A 75 49.61 -1.58 20.88
C ILE A 75 49.87 -2.31 22.19
N ASN A 76 49.30 -3.50 22.36
CA ASN A 76 49.75 -4.43 23.40
C ASN A 76 50.97 -5.19 22.89
N PRO A 77 52.06 -5.29 23.67
CA PRO A 77 53.18 -6.15 23.35
C PRO A 77 52.91 -7.58 23.87
N ASP A 78 52.98 -8.57 22.97
CA ASP A 78 53.40 -9.91 23.36
C ASP A 78 54.03 -10.61 22.14
N GLY A 79 55.24 -11.12 22.29
CA GLY A 79 56.05 -11.57 21.16
C GLY A 79 56.80 -12.86 21.45
N LYS A 80 56.51 -13.92 20.68
CA LYS A 80 57.34 -15.12 20.56
C LYS A 80 56.93 -16.01 19.37
N ALA A 81 57.59 -15.82 18.24
CA ALA A 81 57.88 -16.87 17.26
C ALA A 81 59.00 -16.39 16.34
N SER A 82 60.08 -17.17 16.21
CA SER A 82 61.16 -16.88 15.27
C SER A 82 61.54 -18.15 14.53
N SER A 83 61.41 -18.12 13.21
CA SER A 83 62.11 -19.01 12.29
C SER A 83 62.34 -18.26 10.97
N VAL A 84 63.37 -18.66 10.24
CA VAL A 84 64.00 -17.82 9.21
C VAL A 84 64.10 -18.58 7.90
N GLN A 85 63.65 -17.96 6.80
CA GLN A 85 64.42 -17.91 5.55
C GLN A 85 63.88 -16.81 4.62
N ALA A 86 64.78 -16.25 3.81
CA ALA A 86 64.48 -15.13 2.92
C ALA A 86 64.75 -15.51 1.45
N GLY A 87 63.78 -15.22 0.58
CA GLY A 87 63.95 -15.27 -0.88
C GLY A 87 63.58 -13.92 -1.47
N ARG A 88 64.52 -13.23 -2.11
CA ARG A 88 64.26 -11.94 -2.78
C ARG A 88 63.77 -12.16 -4.21
N SER A 89 62.75 -11.40 -4.61
CA SER A 89 62.50 -11.01 -6.02
C SER A 89 61.69 -9.72 -6.03
N SER A 90 61.95 -8.87 -7.03
CA SER A 90 61.57 -7.44 -7.01
C SER A 90 60.11 -7.16 -7.43
N PRO A 91 59.50 -6.06 -6.97
CA PRO A 91 58.14 -5.66 -7.37
C PRO A 91 58.09 -5.05 -8.78
N GLY A 92 56.93 -5.18 -9.44
CA GLY A 92 56.63 -4.49 -10.70
C GLY A 92 56.28 -3.00 -10.51
N PRO A 93 56.32 -2.19 -11.59
CA PRO A 93 56.22 -0.73 -11.50
C PRO A 93 54.78 -0.21 -11.35
N PRO A 94 54.57 0.92 -10.62
CA PRO A 94 53.30 1.63 -10.60
C PRO A 94 53.15 2.54 -11.84
N TYR A 95 51.95 2.58 -12.43
CA TYR A 95 51.61 3.56 -13.47
C TYR A 95 51.15 4.90 -12.83
N PRO A 96 51.62 6.05 -13.33
CA PRO A 96 51.29 7.36 -12.76
C PRO A 96 49.92 7.89 -13.23
N ALA A 97 49.25 8.65 -12.37
CA ALA A 97 48.09 9.45 -12.75
C ALA A 97 48.55 10.80 -13.35
N PRO A 98 47.94 11.28 -14.46
CA PRO A 98 48.33 12.54 -15.08
C PRO A 98 47.77 13.75 -14.32
N SER A 99 48.65 14.70 -14.00
CA SER A 99 48.29 16.05 -13.59
C SER A 99 48.36 17.01 -14.79
N SER A 100 47.36 17.88 -14.96
CA SER A 100 47.39 18.95 -15.96
C SER A 100 46.77 20.22 -15.41
N THR A 101 47.55 21.30 -15.41
CA THR A 101 47.20 22.64 -14.91
C THR A 101 46.14 23.33 -15.77
N GLY A 102 45.20 24.04 -15.14
CA GLY A 102 44.34 25.01 -15.81
C GLY A 102 45.01 26.40 -15.91
N PRO A 103 44.89 27.14 -17.03
CA PRO A 103 45.38 28.50 -17.17
C PRO A 103 44.44 29.53 -16.50
N SER A 104 44.89 30.78 -16.35
CA SER A 104 44.14 31.83 -15.61
C SER A 104 44.26 33.22 -16.24
N TYR A 105 43.14 33.97 -16.24
CA TYR A 105 43.04 35.42 -16.47
C TYR A 105 43.38 35.93 -17.90
N PRO A 106 42.99 37.17 -18.29
CA PRO A 106 42.38 38.28 -17.54
C PRO A 106 40.89 38.54 -17.84
N GLY A 107 40.31 39.55 -17.18
CA GLY A 107 38.93 40.01 -17.39
C GLY A 107 38.84 41.50 -17.74
N HIS A 108 37.69 41.92 -18.28
CA HIS A 108 37.32 43.31 -18.56
C HIS A 108 35.84 43.56 -18.25
N SER A 109 35.40 44.82 -18.34
CA SER A 109 34.34 45.37 -17.49
C SER A 109 33.03 45.71 -18.21
N SER A 110 31.95 45.74 -17.41
CA SER A 110 30.80 46.65 -17.53
C SER A 110 29.97 46.69 -18.83
N THR A 111 28.75 46.16 -18.79
CA THR A 111 27.50 46.95 -18.62
C THR A 111 26.26 46.04 -18.70
N GLY A 112 25.16 46.44 -18.05
CA GLY A 112 23.89 45.69 -18.09
C GLY A 112 22.69 46.66 -18.19
N PRO A 113 21.67 46.37 -19.01
CA PRO A 113 20.49 47.23 -19.17
C PRO A 113 19.51 47.09 -17.99
N SER A 114 18.62 48.08 -17.82
CA SER A 114 17.82 48.24 -16.59
C SER A 114 16.31 48.23 -16.81
N TYR A 115 15.59 47.39 -16.04
CA TYR A 115 14.17 47.53 -15.64
C TYR A 115 13.10 47.49 -16.76
N PRO A 116 11.78 47.39 -16.45
CA PRO A 116 11.11 47.36 -15.13
C PRO A 116 10.36 46.04 -14.80
N GLY A 117 9.89 45.92 -13.56
CA GLY A 117 8.98 44.87 -13.10
C GLY A 117 7.55 45.42 -12.83
N PRO A 118 6.50 44.58 -12.95
CA PRO A 118 5.10 45.01 -12.77
C PRO A 118 4.66 45.02 -11.29
N SER A 119 3.65 45.87 -11.01
CA SER A 119 3.18 46.22 -9.66
C SER A 119 2.18 45.23 -9.05
N TYR A 120 2.19 45.12 -7.71
CA TYR A 120 1.06 44.57 -6.94
C TYR A 120 0.10 45.70 -6.51
N PRO A 121 -1.24 45.53 -6.65
CA PRO A 121 -2.20 46.45 -6.05
C PRO A 121 -2.23 46.31 -4.52
N GLY A 122 -2.36 47.43 -3.80
CA GLY A 122 -2.23 47.48 -2.35
C GLY A 122 -3.49 47.06 -1.57
N HIS A 123 -3.29 46.65 -0.31
CA HIS A 123 -4.36 46.44 0.66
C HIS A 123 -4.78 47.75 1.33
N SER A 124 -6.09 48.00 1.42
CA SER A 124 -6.65 49.10 2.21
C SER A 124 -6.72 48.72 3.69
N SER A 125 -6.11 49.52 4.56
CA SER A 125 -6.16 49.31 6.01
C SER A 125 -7.43 49.89 6.64
N THR A 126 -8.14 49.09 7.44
CA THR A 126 -9.09 49.56 8.46
C THR A 126 -8.57 49.23 9.86
N GLY A 127 -8.93 50.05 10.85
CA GLY A 127 -8.27 50.10 12.16
C GLY A 127 -8.54 48.92 13.11
N PRO A 128 -7.77 48.79 14.20
CA PRO A 128 -7.86 47.69 15.14
C PRO A 128 -9.07 47.81 16.09
N PHE A 129 -9.75 46.69 16.33
CA PHE A 129 -10.67 46.50 17.45
C PHE A 129 -10.14 45.41 18.38
N SER A 130 -10.02 45.73 19.67
CA SER A 130 -9.58 44.78 20.71
C SER A 130 -10.74 43.88 21.19
N PRO A 131 -10.46 42.64 21.63
CA PRO A 131 -11.50 41.67 21.95
C PRO A 131 -12.11 41.84 23.35
N GLY A 132 -13.42 41.60 23.45
CA GLY A 132 -14.12 41.31 24.71
C GLY A 132 -14.32 39.81 24.92
N PRO A 133 -14.40 39.30 26.16
CA PRO A 133 -14.54 37.88 26.44
C PRO A 133 -15.98 37.40 26.22
N SER A 134 -16.14 36.19 25.68
CA SER A 134 -17.40 35.44 25.74
C SER A 134 -17.11 33.95 25.96
N SER A 135 -17.80 33.35 26.93
CA SER A 135 -17.69 31.95 27.30
C SER A 135 -18.89 31.15 26.75
N SER A 136 -18.63 29.94 26.27
CA SER A 136 -19.69 28.97 25.97
C SER A 136 -19.19 27.54 26.19
N GLY A 137 -20.10 26.67 26.60
CA GLY A 137 -19.82 25.30 27.05
C GLY A 137 -19.80 24.24 25.94
N PRO A 138 -19.77 22.95 26.30
CA PRO A 138 -19.58 21.86 25.36
C PRO A 138 -20.83 21.59 24.50
N SER A 139 -20.64 21.41 23.19
CA SER A 139 -21.69 20.94 22.28
C SER A 139 -21.84 19.42 22.36
N SER A 140 -22.86 18.95 23.07
CA SER A 140 -23.29 17.55 23.07
C SER A 140 -24.04 17.19 21.80
N SER A 141 -23.61 16.16 21.07
CA SER A 141 -24.33 15.63 19.91
C SER A 141 -25.47 14.69 20.33
N ALA A 142 -26.72 15.10 20.07
CA ALA A 142 -27.94 14.30 20.23
C ALA A 142 -28.58 14.01 18.85
N PRO A 143 -29.46 13.00 18.71
CA PRO A 143 -29.71 12.35 17.42
C PRO A 143 -30.65 13.11 16.48
N SER A 144 -30.40 13.00 15.18
CA SER A 144 -31.31 13.44 14.13
C SER A 144 -32.45 12.43 13.93
N SER A 145 -33.70 12.91 13.96
CA SER A 145 -34.89 12.11 13.66
C SER A 145 -35.12 11.93 12.15
N SER A 146 -35.90 10.91 11.77
CA SER A 146 -36.04 10.42 10.40
C SER A 146 -37.40 10.74 9.76
N GLY A 147 -37.41 11.23 8.52
CA GLY A 147 -38.60 11.31 7.67
C GLY A 147 -38.45 12.29 6.50
N PRO A 148 -39.18 12.09 5.38
CA PRO A 148 -39.07 10.89 4.56
C PRO A 148 -38.54 11.22 3.15
N SER A 149 -37.72 10.33 2.58
CA SER A 149 -37.28 10.45 1.17
C SER A 149 -38.25 9.70 0.25
N SER A 150 -38.68 10.35 -0.84
CA SER A 150 -39.56 9.77 -1.84
C SER A 150 -38.84 8.67 -2.64
N SER A 151 -39.52 7.54 -2.82
CA SER A 151 -39.03 6.42 -3.62
C SER A 151 -39.97 6.15 -4.81
N ALA A 152 -39.37 5.90 -5.97
CA ALA A 152 -40.03 5.41 -7.18
C ALA A 152 -39.19 4.25 -7.75
N PRO A 153 -39.81 3.24 -8.38
CA PRO A 153 -39.39 1.87 -8.12
C PRO A 153 -38.35 1.30 -9.09
N SER A 154 -37.48 0.45 -8.56
CA SER A 154 -36.77 -0.57 -9.34
C SER A 154 -37.66 -1.81 -9.47
N SER A 155 -37.93 -2.27 -10.69
CA SER A 155 -38.71 -3.49 -10.94
C SER A 155 -37.85 -4.74 -10.73
N SER A 156 -38.28 -5.62 -9.82
CA SER A 156 -37.68 -6.94 -9.61
C SER A 156 -38.56 -8.04 -10.23
N VAL A 157 -37.95 -8.93 -11.00
CA VAL A 157 -38.60 -10.15 -11.51
C VAL A 157 -38.20 -11.32 -10.59
N PRO A 158 -39.16 -12.10 -10.05
CA PRO A 158 -38.85 -13.13 -9.06
C PRO A 158 -38.23 -14.37 -9.71
N SER A 159 -37.20 -14.92 -9.06
CA SER A 159 -36.73 -16.29 -9.30
C SER A 159 -37.32 -17.22 -8.24
N SER A 160 -38.15 -18.18 -8.65
CA SER A 160 -38.75 -19.17 -7.76
C SER A 160 -37.80 -20.34 -7.47
N SER A 161 -37.94 -20.94 -6.29
CA SER A 161 -37.14 -22.09 -5.84
C SER A 161 -37.84 -23.42 -6.13
N GLY A 162 -37.07 -24.40 -6.61
CA GLY A 162 -37.46 -25.80 -6.81
C GLY A 162 -36.33 -26.73 -6.34
N PRO A 163 -36.63 -27.96 -5.87
CA PRO A 163 -35.77 -28.62 -4.87
C PRO A 163 -34.69 -29.57 -5.42
N SER A 164 -33.72 -29.86 -4.54
CA SER A 164 -32.60 -30.78 -4.76
C SER A 164 -33.00 -32.26 -4.86
N SER A 165 -32.19 -33.04 -5.58
CA SER A 165 -32.00 -34.49 -5.38
C SER A 165 -30.50 -34.82 -5.52
N SER A 166 -30.08 -36.05 -5.19
CA SER A 166 -28.67 -36.32 -4.80
C SER A 166 -28.16 -37.72 -5.14
N VAL A 167 -26.82 -37.87 -5.12
CA VAL A 167 -25.98 -39.10 -5.18
C VAL A 167 -26.13 -40.01 -6.43
N PRO A 168 -25.19 -40.97 -6.70
CA PRO A 168 -23.81 -41.15 -6.20
C PRO A 168 -22.74 -41.27 -7.34
N SER A 169 -21.48 -41.52 -6.97
CA SER A 169 -20.38 -41.90 -7.89
C SER A 169 -20.20 -43.42 -8.00
N SER A 170 -19.76 -43.97 -9.14
CA SER A 170 -18.76 -45.08 -9.23
C SER A 170 -18.48 -45.59 -10.66
N SER A 171 -17.25 -46.12 -10.84
CA SER A 171 -16.78 -47.15 -11.82
C SER A 171 -16.83 -46.91 -13.35
N GLU A 172 -15.69 -47.20 -14.00
CA GLU A 172 -15.55 -47.58 -15.41
C GLU A 172 -16.01 -49.06 -15.62
N PRO A 173 -16.19 -49.58 -16.87
CA PRO A 173 -15.02 -50.09 -17.62
C PRO A 173 -15.07 -50.04 -19.17
N SER A 174 -13.89 -49.91 -19.78
CA SER A 174 -13.35 -50.50 -21.03
C SER A 174 -14.22 -50.87 -22.28
N SER A 175 -13.55 -50.74 -23.44
CA SER A 175 -13.70 -51.49 -24.73
C SER A 175 -14.42 -50.81 -25.91
N SER A 176 -14.24 -51.37 -27.12
CA SER A 176 -14.44 -50.77 -28.46
C SER A 176 -14.82 -51.88 -29.48
N PRO A 177 -15.07 -51.62 -30.79
CA PRO A 177 -15.27 -50.37 -31.55
C PRO A 177 -16.58 -50.41 -32.39
N ASP A 178 -16.56 -49.92 -33.65
CA ASP A 178 -17.49 -50.18 -34.77
C ASP A 178 -18.91 -49.53 -34.80
N VAL A 179 -19.55 -49.24 -35.96
CA VAL A 179 -19.08 -48.74 -37.28
C VAL A 179 -20.30 -48.20 -38.11
N VAL A 180 -20.06 -47.60 -39.29
CA VAL A 180 -21.01 -47.10 -40.33
C VAL A 180 -21.66 -45.69 -40.15
N SER A 181 -21.48 -44.91 -41.21
CA SER A 181 -22.08 -43.62 -41.59
C SER A 181 -23.62 -43.62 -41.75
N ALA A 182 -24.25 -42.47 -41.47
CA ALA A 182 -25.40 -41.99 -42.23
C ALA A 182 -25.39 -40.46 -42.33
N THR A 183 -25.44 -39.91 -43.56
CA THR A 183 -25.55 -38.47 -43.81
C THR A 183 -27.00 -38.02 -43.89
N HIS A 184 -27.35 -36.88 -43.27
CA HIS A 184 -28.52 -36.09 -43.65
C HIS A 184 -28.16 -34.60 -43.68
N VAL A 185 -28.80 -33.85 -44.59
CA VAL A 185 -28.46 -32.46 -44.91
C VAL A 185 -29.66 -31.54 -44.67
N GLU A 186 -29.62 -30.82 -43.56
CA GLU A 186 -30.36 -29.59 -43.26
C GLU A 186 -29.41 -28.71 -42.39
N GLY A 187 -29.47 -27.38 -42.37
CA GLY A 187 -30.23 -26.40 -43.15
C GLY A 187 -29.56 -25.02 -42.98
N ALA A 188 -29.75 -24.09 -43.92
CA ALA A 188 -28.86 -22.93 -44.08
C ALA A 188 -29.14 -21.73 -43.14
N GLU A 189 -28.90 -21.87 -41.82
CA GLU A 189 -28.93 -20.75 -40.84
C GLU A 189 -27.58 -20.48 -40.14
N ALA A 190 -26.46 -20.74 -40.82
CA ALA A 190 -25.10 -20.63 -40.24
C ALA A 190 -24.30 -19.37 -40.64
N VAL A 191 -24.91 -18.34 -41.25
CA VAL A 191 -24.17 -17.17 -41.82
C VAL A 191 -24.78 -15.80 -41.48
N ARG A 192 -24.97 -15.48 -40.18
CA ARG A 192 -25.19 -14.07 -39.77
C ARG A 192 -24.80 -13.67 -38.33
N LYS A 193 -23.61 -14.09 -37.87
CA LYS A 193 -23.00 -13.54 -36.63
C LYS A 193 -21.46 -13.48 -36.63
N LYS A 194 -20.89 -12.85 -37.67
CA LYS A 194 -19.47 -12.41 -37.70
C LYS A 194 -19.36 -11.07 -38.44
N ARG A 195 -18.56 -10.15 -37.87
CA ARG A 195 -18.20 -8.77 -38.31
C ARG A 195 -18.97 -7.61 -37.64
N GLU A 196 -18.60 -7.29 -36.40
CA GLU A 196 -18.57 -5.90 -35.91
C GLU A 196 -17.24 -5.53 -35.20
N ASP A 197 -16.31 -6.47 -35.02
CA ASP A 197 -14.91 -6.14 -34.72
C ASP A 197 -14.27 -5.43 -35.94
N GLY A 198 -14.18 -4.10 -35.86
CA GLY A 198 -13.35 -3.29 -36.74
C GLY A 198 -11.85 -3.57 -36.54
N PRO A 199 -10.98 -3.06 -37.43
CA PRO A 199 -9.53 -3.24 -37.30
C PRO A 199 -9.02 -2.59 -36.00
N SER A 200 -8.71 -3.40 -35.00
CA SER A 200 -8.15 -2.90 -33.73
C SER A 200 -6.65 -2.74 -33.82
N SER A 201 -6.12 -1.57 -33.46
CA SER A 201 -4.68 -1.35 -33.30
C SER A 201 -4.11 -1.96 -32.00
N CYS A 202 -4.97 -2.46 -31.11
CA CYS A 202 -4.55 -3.07 -29.85
C CYS A 202 -3.88 -4.42 -30.08
N CYS A 203 -2.82 -4.68 -29.31
CA CYS A 203 -2.07 -5.93 -29.35
C CYS A 203 -2.64 -7.00 -28.41
N LEU A 204 -2.08 -8.22 -28.46
CA LEU A 204 -2.44 -9.32 -27.58
C LEU A 204 -1.63 -9.26 -26.27
N LEU A 205 -2.21 -9.72 -25.16
CA LEU A 205 -1.59 -9.73 -23.83
C LEU A 205 -0.24 -10.48 -23.78
N LYS A 206 -0.06 -11.47 -24.66
CA LYS A 206 1.19 -12.25 -24.81
C LYS A 206 2.33 -11.43 -25.44
N ASP A 207 2.00 -10.39 -26.20
CA ASP A 207 2.97 -9.55 -26.90
C ASP A 207 3.54 -8.46 -25.95
N MET A 208 2.87 -8.21 -24.82
CA MET A 208 3.26 -7.22 -23.81
C MET A 208 4.55 -7.65 -23.10
N LYS A 209 5.49 -6.72 -22.96
CA LYS A 209 6.83 -7.00 -22.44
C LYS A 209 6.82 -7.24 -20.93
N ARG A 210 7.50 -8.28 -20.48
CA ARG A 210 7.61 -8.70 -19.08
C ARG A 210 9.07 -8.75 -18.63
N ILE A 211 9.33 -8.71 -17.33
CA ILE A 211 10.67 -8.69 -16.71
C ILE A 211 11.64 -9.74 -17.31
N PRO A 212 11.25 -11.00 -17.60
CA PRO A 212 12.14 -11.99 -18.23
C PRO A 212 12.61 -11.64 -19.65
N GLN A 213 11.98 -10.69 -20.32
CA GLN A 213 12.31 -10.19 -21.68
C GLN A 213 13.08 -8.86 -21.62
N CYS A 214 13.39 -8.37 -20.41
CA CYS A 214 14.18 -7.18 -20.19
C CYS A 214 15.61 -7.60 -19.88
N ASP A 215 16.54 -7.39 -20.83
CA ASP A 215 17.98 -7.68 -20.67
C ASP A 215 18.64 -6.78 -19.61
N ASN A 216 18.34 -7.07 -18.34
CA ASN A 216 18.52 -6.18 -17.20
C ASN A 216 19.34 -6.80 -16.08
N LYS A 217 20.32 -7.65 -16.41
CA LYS A 217 21.23 -8.28 -15.43
C LYS A 217 21.66 -7.27 -14.36
N LEU A 218 21.39 -7.59 -13.10
CA LEU A 218 21.78 -6.74 -11.99
C LEU A 218 23.28 -6.89 -11.70
N GLY A 219 23.92 -5.82 -11.25
CA GLY A 219 25.24 -5.93 -10.64
C GLY A 219 25.15 -6.60 -9.27
N ARG A 220 26.31 -6.80 -8.61
CA ARG A 220 26.35 -7.17 -7.19
C ARG A 220 25.44 -6.27 -6.37
N LEU A 221 24.77 -6.82 -5.35
CA LEU A 221 24.02 -6.02 -4.40
C LEU A 221 25.00 -5.23 -3.55
N ASP A 222 24.78 -3.92 -3.44
CA ASP A 222 25.62 -2.99 -2.69
C ASP A 222 24.77 -1.87 -2.07
N PHE A 223 25.32 -1.12 -1.12
CA PHE A 223 24.68 0.04 -0.52
C PHE A 223 25.14 1.35 -1.15
N SER A 224 24.35 2.41 -1.03
CA SER A 224 24.74 3.75 -1.46
C SER A 224 24.10 4.83 -0.59
N LYS A 225 24.46 6.11 -0.82
CA LYS A 225 23.86 7.26 -0.12
C LYS A 225 22.33 7.33 -0.25
N THR A 226 21.75 6.69 -1.28
CA THR A 226 20.30 6.62 -1.53
C THR A 226 19.76 5.18 -1.52
N HIS A 227 20.53 4.18 -1.09
CA HIS A 227 20.10 2.78 -1.04
C HIS A 227 20.64 2.08 0.21
N THR A 228 19.77 1.87 1.18
CA THR A 228 20.08 1.14 2.42
C THR A 228 19.76 -0.34 2.25
N VAL A 229 20.79 -1.19 2.33
CA VAL A 229 20.62 -2.65 2.43
C VAL A 229 20.73 -3.08 3.90
N LEU A 230 19.78 -3.90 4.36
CA LEU A 230 19.72 -4.43 5.75
C LEU A 230 20.18 -5.89 5.88
N VAL A 231 20.63 -6.49 4.79
CA VAL A 231 21.38 -7.76 4.79
C VAL A 231 22.86 -7.48 4.51
N ASP A 232 23.73 -8.33 5.03
CA ASP A 232 25.17 -8.22 4.79
C ASP A 232 25.45 -8.48 3.30
N VAL A 233 26.00 -7.47 2.61
CA VAL A 233 26.15 -7.50 1.16
C VAL A 233 27.26 -8.44 0.70
N ASP A 234 28.36 -8.59 1.44
CA ASP A 234 29.45 -9.46 1.03
C ASP A 234 29.10 -10.93 1.28
N VAL A 235 28.52 -11.25 2.43
CA VAL A 235 27.98 -12.59 2.74
C VAL A 235 26.88 -12.98 1.74
N PHE A 236 25.98 -12.06 1.39
CA PHE A 236 24.93 -12.31 0.40
C PHE A 236 25.51 -12.55 -1.00
N ASN A 237 26.41 -11.69 -1.48
CA ASN A 237 27.04 -11.82 -2.80
C ASN A 237 27.92 -13.08 -2.91
N CYS A 238 28.44 -13.62 -1.80
CA CYS A 238 29.15 -14.90 -1.75
C CYS A 238 28.21 -16.12 -1.73
N GLY A 239 26.89 -15.94 -1.86
CA GLY A 239 25.91 -17.03 -1.98
C GLY A 239 25.44 -17.62 -0.64
N ALA A 240 25.92 -17.11 0.51
CA ALA A 240 25.50 -17.59 1.83
C ALA A 240 24.10 -17.10 2.27
N GLY A 241 23.43 -16.31 1.41
CA GLY A 241 22.05 -15.87 1.60
C GLY A 241 21.89 -14.66 2.52
N PRO A 242 20.64 -14.28 2.87
CA PRO A 242 20.35 -13.05 3.61
C PRO A 242 20.65 -13.20 5.12
N ILE A 243 21.89 -12.91 5.51
CA ILE A 243 22.26 -12.70 6.91
C ILE A 243 22.02 -11.22 7.28
N PRO A 244 21.47 -10.89 8.47
CA PRO A 244 21.28 -9.50 8.90
C PRO A 244 22.58 -8.69 8.94
N GLN A 245 22.57 -7.52 8.30
CA GLN A 245 23.68 -6.57 8.37
C GLN A 245 23.84 -6.04 9.80
N ASP A 246 25.06 -6.15 10.35
CA ASP A 246 25.41 -5.52 11.62
C ASP A 246 25.31 -3.98 11.58
N GLY A 247 25.00 -3.40 12.74
CA GLY A 247 24.72 -1.98 12.87
C GLY A 247 24.45 -1.58 14.32
N ARG A 248 23.84 -0.41 14.53
CA ARG A 248 23.48 0.10 15.85
C ARG A 248 22.03 0.59 15.89
N ASP A 249 21.47 0.61 17.09
CA ASP A 249 20.21 1.28 17.40
C ASP A 249 20.32 2.80 17.13
N VAL A 250 19.24 3.41 16.65
CA VAL A 250 19.17 4.84 16.30
C VAL A 250 17.78 5.39 16.64
N TRP A 251 17.70 6.19 17.69
CA TRP A 251 16.48 6.89 18.09
C TRP A 251 16.47 8.33 17.55
N HIS A 252 16.33 8.48 16.23
CA HIS A 252 16.36 9.78 15.54
C HIS A 252 15.18 9.92 14.57
N ASP A 253 14.79 11.16 14.27
CA ASP A 253 13.59 11.47 13.47
C ASP A 253 13.74 11.19 11.97
N ASP A 254 14.90 10.66 11.54
CA ASP A 254 15.17 10.13 10.20
C ASP A 254 15.06 8.59 10.12
N PHE A 255 14.84 7.92 11.25
CA PHE A 255 14.87 6.46 11.35
C PHE A 255 13.63 5.92 12.07
N VAL A 256 13.28 4.67 11.79
CA VAL A 256 12.22 3.96 12.52
C VAL A 256 12.65 3.80 13.98
N LYS A 257 11.91 4.42 14.90
CA LYS A 257 12.11 4.23 16.35
C LYS A 257 11.72 2.83 16.77
N MET A 258 12.72 1.95 16.89
CA MET A 258 12.54 0.51 17.07
C MET A 258 11.95 0.16 18.46
N PRO A 259 11.05 -0.84 18.56
CA PRO A 259 10.48 -1.29 19.83
C PRO A 259 11.52 -1.72 20.87
N TYR A 260 12.69 -2.21 20.43
CA TYR A 260 13.76 -2.69 21.31
C TYR A 260 14.70 -1.60 21.83
N SER A 261 14.58 -0.36 21.32
CA SER A 261 15.51 0.72 21.65
C SER A 261 15.51 1.03 23.15
N GLN A 262 16.69 1.30 23.70
CA GLN A 262 16.84 1.69 25.11
C GLN A 262 16.15 3.03 25.42
N SER A 263 15.95 3.89 24.41
CA SER A 263 15.18 5.14 24.52
C SER A 263 13.65 4.96 24.48
N SER A 264 13.17 3.74 24.20
CA SER A 264 11.74 3.41 24.14
C SER A 264 11.19 3.16 25.55
N HIS A 265 10.90 4.22 26.31
CA HIS A 265 10.41 4.11 27.69
C HIS A 265 8.87 4.08 27.80
N MET A 266 8.35 3.45 28.85
CA MET A 266 6.93 3.56 29.22
C MET A 266 6.66 4.83 30.03
N LYS A 267 5.60 5.57 29.69
CA LYS A 267 5.13 6.73 30.47
C LYS A 267 4.01 6.31 31.43
N THR A 268 4.37 6.03 32.68
CA THR A 268 3.41 5.90 33.80
C THR A 268 3.08 7.26 34.39
N GLY A 269 1.86 7.44 34.91
CA GLY A 269 1.32 8.76 35.28
C GLY A 269 1.80 9.30 36.64
N TYR A 270 2.02 10.61 36.69
CA TYR A 270 2.07 11.55 37.83
C TYR A 270 2.93 11.28 39.08
N VAL A 271 3.29 10.04 39.45
CA VAL A 271 4.08 9.75 40.67
C VAL A 271 5.34 8.96 40.32
N LYS A 272 6.48 9.68 40.32
CA LYS A 272 7.86 9.22 39.98
C LYS A 272 8.00 8.51 38.63
N GLN A 273 8.90 9.03 37.79
CA GLN A 273 9.23 8.42 36.49
C GLN A 273 10.06 7.13 36.69
N ASN A 274 9.39 6.01 36.96
CA ASN A 274 10.00 4.68 36.76
C ASN A 274 10.21 4.50 35.25
N ASN A 275 11.41 4.83 34.78
CA ASN A 275 11.77 4.96 33.36
C ASN A 275 11.94 3.60 32.63
N THR A 276 11.03 2.67 32.92
CA THR A 276 11.01 1.28 32.48
C THR A 276 11.14 1.19 30.97
N VAL A 277 12.13 0.43 30.48
CA VAL A 277 12.33 0.24 29.04
C VAL A 277 11.21 -0.63 28.51
N LYS A 278 10.43 -0.11 27.55
CA LYS A 278 9.23 -0.76 27.01
C LYS A 278 9.54 -2.16 26.48
N TRP A 279 10.74 -2.38 25.94
CA TRP A 279 11.18 -3.68 25.44
C TRP A 279 11.28 -4.76 26.53
N GLU A 280 11.62 -4.41 27.77
CA GLU A 280 11.64 -5.37 28.88
C GLU A 280 10.23 -5.91 29.14
N VAL A 281 9.23 -5.02 29.09
CA VAL A 281 7.82 -5.38 29.27
C VAL A 281 7.28 -6.13 28.06
N ILE A 282 7.54 -5.65 26.83
CA ILE A 282 7.17 -6.34 25.57
C ILE A 282 7.76 -7.74 25.58
N SER A 283 9.08 -7.88 25.72
CA SER A 283 9.73 -9.18 25.66
C SER A 283 9.32 -10.11 26.81
N LYS A 284 9.06 -9.60 28.01
CA LYS A 284 8.48 -10.39 29.11
C LYS A 284 7.06 -10.91 28.77
N GLN A 285 6.21 -10.11 28.14
CA GLN A 285 4.88 -10.58 27.74
C GLN A 285 4.96 -11.57 26.56
N LEU A 286 5.73 -11.27 25.52
CA LEU A 286 5.85 -12.15 24.34
C LEU A 286 6.55 -13.48 24.69
N ARG A 287 7.55 -13.49 25.58
CA ARG A 287 8.15 -14.73 26.13
C ARG A 287 7.22 -15.51 27.06
N SER A 288 6.15 -14.87 27.57
CA SER A 288 5.08 -15.56 28.31
C SER A 288 4.12 -16.23 27.33
N LEU A 289 3.68 -15.51 26.28
CA LEU A 289 2.83 -16.06 25.23
C LEU A 289 3.49 -17.22 24.48
N SER A 290 4.75 -17.09 24.08
CA SER A 290 5.46 -18.14 23.33
C SER A 290 5.69 -19.43 24.13
N LYS A 291 5.52 -19.40 25.46
CA LYS A 291 5.65 -20.56 26.34
C LYS A 291 4.32 -21.25 26.67
N LYS A 292 3.17 -20.69 26.24
CA LYS A 292 1.87 -21.35 26.40
C LYS A 292 1.73 -22.47 25.37
N THR A 293 1.05 -23.56 25.73
CA THR A 293 0.70 -24.65 24.79
C THR A 293 -0.36 -24.21 23.77
N THR A 294 -1.28 -23.35 24.19
CA THR A 294 -2.22 -22.58 23.36
C THR A 294 -2.34 -21.17 23.94
N ALA A 295 -2.40 -20.15 23.08
CA ALA A 295 -2.64 -18.76 23.46
C ALA A 295 -4.01 -18.30 22.95
N SER A 296 -4.86 -17.79 23.84
CA SER A 296 -6.15 -17.22 23.48
C SER A 296 -6.03 -15.78 22.96
N VAL A 297 -7.12 -15.24 22.40
CA VAL A 297 -7.17 -13.81 22.04
C VAL A 297 -7.10 -12.91 23.28
N ASN A 298 -7.66 -13.36 24.41
CA ASN A 298 -7.56 -12.64 25.69
C ASN A 298 -6.11 -12.54 26.17
N ASP A 299 -5.32 -13.62 26.05
CA ASP A 299 -3.90 -13.61 26.40
C ASP A 299 -3.10 -12.60 25.56
N LEU A 300 -3.44 -12.51 24.27
CA LEU A 300 -2.85 -11.56 23.32
C LEU A 300 -3.27 -10.12 23.63
N GLU A 301 -4.53 -9.88 24.01
CA GLU A 301 -5.03 -8.58 24.48
C GLU A 301 -4.31 -8.15 25.77
N ASP A 302 -4.30 -8.98 26.81
CA ASP A 302 -3.64 -8.70 28.09
C ASP A 302 -2.16 -8.35 27.89
N ALA A 303 -1.46 -9.12 27.04
CA ALA A 303 -0.08 -8.85 26.66
C ALA A 303 0.08 -7.48 25.99
N ILE A 304 -0.71 -7.18 24.95
CA ILE A 304 -0.62 -5.92 24.18
C ILE A 304 -0.96 -4.70 25.04
N ILE A 305 -1.97 -4.82 25.91
CA ILE A 305 -2.39 -3.75 26.82
C ILE A 305 -1.34 -3.53 27.92
N LYS A 306 -0.60 -4.55 28.37
CA LYS A 306 0.41 -4.41 29.43
C LYS A 306 1.51 -3.39 29.11
N TYR A 307 1.94 -3.30 27.85
CA TYR A 307 2.89 -2.30 27.36
C TYR A 307 2.25 -1.16 26.55
N ASN A 308 0.92 -1.11 26.44
CA ASN A 308 0.17 0.03 25.91
C ASN A 308 -0.96 0.47 26.86
N PRO A 309 -0.72 0.67 28.19
CA PRO A 309 -1.77 0.76 29.21
C PRO A 309 -2.73 1.94 29.04
N LYS A 310 -2.32 3.01 28.34
CA LYS A 310 -3.18 4.16 27.97
C LYS A 310 -4.45 3.74 27.23
N TYR A 311 -4.41 2.61 26.51
CA TYR A 311 -5.48 2.16 25.61
C TYR A 311 -6.32 1.01 26.18
N LYS A 312 -6.15 0.67 27.47
CA LYS A 312 -7.02 -0.31 28.15
C LYS A 312 -8.48 0.17 28.08
N GLY A 313 -9.37 -0.69 27.56
CA GLY A 313 -10.78 -0.34 27.34
C GLY A 313 -11.05 0.60 26.16
N GLN A 314 -10.04 0.94 25.34
CA GLN A 314 -10.19 1.75 24.12
C GLN A 314 -9.93 0.94 22.84
N TRP A 315 -9.05 -0.07 22.91
CA TRP A 315 -8.86 -1.04 21.84
C TRP A 315 -9.77 -2.24 22.05
N SER A 316 -10.33 -2.76 20.96
CA SER A 316 -11.14 -3.98 20.96
C SER A 316 -10.44 -5.06 20.15
N PHE A 317 -10.66 -6.32 20.53
CA PHE A 317 -10.15 -7.52 19.86
C PHE A 317 -11.30 -8.43 19.38
N ASP A 318 -12.50 -7.86 19.20
CA ASP A 318 -13.72 -8.59 18.84
C ASP A 318 -13.70 -9.17 17.42
N ALA A 319 -13.03 -8.54 16.45
CA ALA A 319 -12.86 -9.10 15.10
C ALA A 319 -11.91 -10.31 15.09
N LEU A 320 -10.82 -10.25 15.84
CA LEU A 320 -9.89 -11.36 16.02
C LEU A 320 -10.53 -12.51 16.80
N SER A 321 -11.25 -12.19 17.89
CA SER A 321 -12.09 -13.14 18.64
C SER A 321 -13.16 -13.78 17.76
N SER A 322 -13.75 -13.02 16.84
CA SER A 322 -14.76 -13.53 15.90
C SER A 322 -14.16 -14.47 14.86
N LEU A 323 -12.92 -14.27 14.41
CA LEU A 323 -12.24 -15.20 13.50
C LEU A 323 -11.92 -16.51 14.23
N VAL A 324 -11.36 -16.44 15.43
CA VAL A 324 -10.99 -17.62 16.25
C VAL A 324 -12.23 -18.45 16.64
N LYS A 325 -13.42 -17.85 16.72
CA LYS A 325 -14.70 -18.54 16.94
C LYS A 325 -15.40 -19.04 15.66
N ALA A 326 -14.93 -18.63 14.47
CA ALA A 326 -15.57 -18.91 13.18
C ALA A 326 -14.82 -19.96 12.35
N ASP A 327 -14.14 -20.89 13.03
CA ASP A 327 -13.55 -22.08 12.43
C ASP A 327 -14.41 -23.31 12.77
N PRO A 328 -15.24 -23.81 11.83
CA PRO A 328 -16.19 -24.89 12.11
C PRO A 328 -15.52 -26.27 12.21
N ASN A 329 -14.26 -26.41 11.80
CA ASN A 329 -13.60 -27.72 11.65
C ASN A 329 -12.86 -28.19 12.92
N GLY A 330 -12.77 -27.36 13.96
CA GLY A 330 -12.10 -27.70 15.22
C GLY A 330 -10.56 -27.63 15.19
N ASP A 331 -9.93 -27.83 14.02
CA ASP A 331 -8.47 -27.73 13.77
C ASP A 331 -7.92 -26.29 13.81
N ASN A 332 -8.38 -25.50 14.77
CA ASN A 332 -8.02 -24.09 14.90
C ASN A 332 -6.54 -23.94 15.28
N TYR A 333 -5.71 -23.67 14.27
CA TYR A 333 -4.26 -23.51 14.39
C TYR A 333 -3.86 -22.15 14.99
N LEU A 334 -4.77 -21.17 15.07
CA LEU A 334 -4.47 -19.79 15.46
C LEU A 334 -3.87 -19.67 16.88
N PRO A 335 -4.35 -20.40 17.92
CA PRO A 335 -3.74 -20.39 19.25
C PRO A 335 -2.31 -20.93 19.33
N LYS A 336 -1.89 -21.75 18.34
CA LYS A 336 -0.49 -22.19 18.16
C LYS A 336 0.30 -21.18 17.33
N LEU A 337 -0.33 -20.59 16.32
CA LEU A 337 0.28 -19.56 15.49
C LEU A 337 0.66 -18.30 16.29
N PHE A 338 -0.17 -17.85 17.23
CA PHE A 338 0.13 -16.68 18.07
C PHE A 338 1.45 -16.84 18.86
N GLN A 339 1.81 -18.07 19.27
CA GLN A 339 3.11 -18.38 19.88
C GLN A 339 4.25 -18.12 18.88
N LYS A 340 4.15 -18.72 17.68
CA LYS A 340 5.15 -18.56 16.62
C LYS A 340 5.34 -17.11 16.17
N ILE A 341 4.26 -16.31 16.09
CA ILE A 341 4.36 -14.88 15.81
C ILE A 341 5.07 -14.17 16.98
N ALA A 342 4.83 -14.56 18.24
CA ALA A 342 5.51 -13.96 19.40
C ALA A 342 7.00 -14.31 19.43
N GLU A 343 7.39 -15.55 19.10
CA GLU A 343 8.78 -15.95 18.88
C GLU A 343 9.44 -15.15 17.77
N LEU A 344 8.79 -15.04 16.61
CA LEU A 344 9.26 -14.25 15.47
C LEU A 344 9.42 -12.76 15.84
N ALA A 345 8.48 -12.20 16.62
CA ALA A 345 8.56 -10.81 17.07
C ALA A 345 9.70 -10.56 18.06
N LEU A 346 9.97 -11.51 18.98
CA LEU A 346 11.07 -11.43 19.95
C LEU A 346 12.46 -11.33 19.32
N ARG A 347 12.63 -11.87 18.11
CA ARG A 347 13.89 -11.89 17.37
C ARG A 347 14.24 -10.57 16.68
N LEU A 348 13.46 -9.50 16.87
CA LEU A 348 13.69 -8.21 16.23
C LEU A 348 15.12 -7.64 16.43
N PRO A 349 15.75 -7.71 17.62
CA PRO A 349 17.13 -7.24 17.80
C PRO A 349 18.18 -8.10 17.09
N GLU A 350 17.88 -9.39 16.83
CA GLU A 350 18.77 -10.30 16.10
C GLU A 350 18.69 -10.06 14.58
N LEU A 351 17.47 -9.83 14.09
CA LEU A 351 17.14 -9.81 12.67
C LEU A 351 17.25 -8.42 12.05
N VAL A 352 16.97 -7.35 12.79
CA VAL A 352 16.98 -5.96 12.28
C VAL A 352 17.96 -5.12 13.10
N LYS A 353 19.24 -5.48 13.04
CA LYS A 353 20.33 -4.82 13.81
C LYS A 353 20.66 -3.40 13.31
N LYS A 354 20.64 -3.21 11.98
CA LYS A 354 20.90 -1.94 11.29
C LYS A 354 19.62 -1.12 11.22
N ALA A 355 19.69 0.14 11.67
CA ALA A 355 18.56 1.05 11.71
C ALA A 355 17.89 1.22 10.33
N VAL A 356 16.56 1.18 10.32
CA VAL A 356 15.74 1.37 9.11
C VAL A 356 15.51 2.87 8.91
N PRO A 357 15.99 3.51 7.82
CA PRO A 357 15.73 4.91 7.56
C PRO A 357 14.25 5.12 7.18
N LEU A 358 13.76 6.33 7.35
CA LEU A 358 12.45 6.75 6.86
C LEU A 358 12.58 7.24 5.40
N LEU A 359 11.74 6.71 4.52
CA LEU A 359 11.55 7.19 3.14
C LEU A 359 10.75 8.49 3.17
N LYS A 360 11.42 9.58 3.53
CA LYS A 360 10.87 10.94 3.70
C LYS A 360 10.46 11.61 2.39
N ARG A 361 9.49 12.51 2.49
CA ARG A 361 8.97 13.32 1.38
C ARG A 361 10.06 14.18 0.74
N GLY A 362 9.99 14.33 -0.58
CA GLY A 362 10.92 15.09 -1.41
C GLY A 362 12.20 14.33 -1.81
N HIS A 363 12.46 13.17 -1.20
CA HIS A 363 13.73 12.46 -1.33
C HIS A 363 13.57 11.15 -2.12
N THR A 364 14.47 10.89 -3.06
CA THR A 364 14.59 9.57 -3.70
C THR A 364 15.52 8.70 -2.88
N ALA A 365 15.00 7.58 -2.35
CA ALA A 365 15.76 6.63 -1.55
C ALA A 365 15.15 5.22 -1.62
N ALA A 366 15.97 4.20 -1.46
CA ALA A 366 15.56 2.80 -1.45
C ALA A 366 16.00 2.05 -0.19
N ILE A 367 15.19 1.09 0.26
CA ILE A 367 15.52 0.15 1.34
C ILE A 367 15.37 -1.27 0.81
N THR A 368 16.38 -2.12 1.01
CA THR A 368 16.30 -3.57 0.73
C THR A 368 16.39 -4.37 2.02
N LEU A 369 15.36 -5.18 2.25
CA LEU A 369 15.20 -6.04 3.41
C LEU A 369 15.06 -7.49 2.94
N SER A 370 15.38 -8.46 3.80
CA SER A 370 14.97 -9.85 3.59
C SER A 370 13.49 -10.06 3.92
N GLN A 371 12.85 -11.01 3.25
CA GLN A 371 11.49 -11.46 3.59
C GLN A 371 11.39 -11.88 5.08
N THR A 372 12.45 -12.47 5.64
CA THR A 372 12.56 -12.79 7.09
C THR A 372 12.49 -11.54 7.98
N GLN A 373 13.20 -10.47 7.62
CA GLN A 373 13.15 -9.20 8.37
C GLN A 373 11.76 -8.56 8.29
N ILE A 374 11.13 -8.60 7.12
CA ILE A 374 9.77 -8.10 6.90
C ILE A 374 8.76 -8.87 7.76
N ALA A 375 8.84 -10.19 7.81
CA ALA A 375 8.03 -11.03 8.68
C ALA A 375 8.21 -10.68 10.18
N CYS A 376 9.43 -10.43 10.62
CA CYS A 376 9.73 -10.00 11.99
C CYS A 376 9.19 -8.58 12.32
N LEU A 377 9.32 -7.64 11.39
CA LEU A 377 8.78 -6.29 11.51
C LEU A 377 7.24 -6.30 11.56
N LEU A 378 6.60 -7.17 10.78
CA LEU A 378 5.15 -7.34 10.77
C LEU A 378 4.64 -8.12 11.99
N ALA A 379 5.40 -9.08 12.52
CA ALA A 379 5.07 -9.71 13.81
C ALA A 379 5.07 -8.67 14.97
N ASN A 380 5.98 -7.70 14.93
CA ASN A 380 5.99 -6.58 15.87
C ASN A 380 4.85 -5.56 15.63
N ALA A 381 4.36 -5.44 14.39
CA ALA A 381 3.19 -4.64 14.04
C ALA A 381 1.88 -5.29 14.52
N PHE A 382 1.79 -6.62 14.38
CA PHE A 382 0.72 -7.47 14.90
C PHE A 382 0.60 -7.37 16.42
N PHE A 383 1.71 -7.46 17.15
CA PHE A 383 1.74 -7.20 18.60
C PHE A 383 1.75 -5.72 19.00
N CYS A 384 1.46 -4.80 18.06
CA CYS A 384 1.24 -3.38 18.33
C CYS A 384 2.36 -2.71 19.15
N THR A 385 3.61 -3.13 18.90
CA THR A 385 4.77 -2.80 19.75
C THR A 385 5.31 -1.40 19.46
N TYR A 386 5.24 -0.93 18.22
CA TYR A 386 5.94 0.27 17.75
C TYR A 386 5.58 1.52 18.58
N PRO A 387 6.56 2.20 19.19
CA PRO A 387 6.34 3.42 19.95
C PRO A 387 5.89 4.56 19.03
N HIS A 388 5.17 5.54 19.60
CA HIS A 388 4.71 6.77 18.92
C HIS A 388 3.75 6.58 17.71
N ARG A 389 3.50 5.34 17.24
CA ARG A 389 2.60 5.02 16.10
C ARG A 389 1.13 4.80 16.46
N ASN A 390 0.72 5.12 17.68
CA ASN A 390 -0.63 4.87 18.24
C ASN A 390 -1.48 6.14 18.45
N PHE A 391 -1.08 7.29 17.89
CA PHE A 391 -1.82 8.54 17.98
C PHE A 391 -1.65 9.33 16.68
N SER A 392 -2.77 9.75 16.08
CA SER A 392 -2.82 10.32 14.72
C SER A 392 -3.17 11.82 14.70
N GLY A 393 -3.12 12.51 15.84
CA GLY A 393 -3.39 13.95 15.90
C GLY A 393 -2.27 14.79 15.27
N PRO A 394 -2.53 16.05 14.85
CA PRO A 394 -1.54 16.88 14.14
C PRO A 394 -0.24 17.18 14.90
N LYS A 395 -0.18 16.93 16.21
CA LYS A 395 1.01 17.07 17.07
C LYS A 395 1.75 15.74 17.31
N ALA A 396 1.41 14.67 16.59
CA ALA A 396 2.12 13.39 16.65
C ALA A 396 3.41 13.44 15.82
N GLU A 397 4.48 12.83 16.31
CA GLU A 397 5.75 12.71 15.57
C GLU A 397 5.56 12.08 14.18
N TYR A 398 4.77 11.01 14.10
CA TYR A 398 4.47 10.29 12.87
C TYR A 398 3.13 10.72 12.22
N HIS A 399 2.67 11.96 12.43
CA HIS A 399 1.38 12.42 11.90
C HIS A 399 1.29 12.34 10.36
N ASN A 400 2.42 12.30 9.66
CA ASN A 400 2.61 12.21 8.22
C ASN A 400 2.95 10.78 7.73
N TYR A 401 2.88 9.76 8.57
CA TYR A 401 3.06 8.34 8.20
C TYR A 401 1.77 7.54 8.38
N PRO A 402 1.53 6.47 7.59
CA PRO A 402 0.40 5.57 7.82
C PRO A 402 0.46 4.86 9.19
N SER A 403 -0.66 4.34 9.66
CA SER A 403 -0.68 3.43 10.82
C SER A 403 0.03 2.12 10.50
N ILE A 404 0.86 1.61 11.43
CA ILE A 404 1.54 0.32 11.28
C ILE A 404 1.06 -0.73 12.30
N ASN A 405 0.70 -0.34 13.52
CA ASN A 405 0.20 -1.27 14.54
C ASN A 405 -1.22 -1.78 14.18
N PHE A 406 -1.48 -3.08 14.37
CA PHE A 406 -2.68 -3.76 13.85
C PHE A 406 -3.96 -3.54 14.68
N THR A 407 -3.96 -2.65 15.67
CA THR A 407 -5.08 -2.42 16.61
C THR A 407 -6.43 -2.19 15.92
N SER A 408 -6.45 -1.38 14.87
CA SER A 408 -7.65 -1.07 14.09
C SER A 408 -8.20 -2.26 13.28
N LEU A 409 -7.41 -3.32 13.09
CA LEU A 409 -7.81 -4.55 12.39
C LEU A 409 -8.43 -5.58 13.36
N PHE A 410 -8.01 -5.57 14.63
CA PHE A 410 -8.51 -6.51 15.65
C PHE A 410 -9.89 -6.16 16.19
N GLY A 411 -10.27 -4.88 16.18
CA GLY A 411 -11.57 -4.40 16.67
C GLY A 411 -12.62 -4.17 15.57
N ASN A 412 -13.88 -3.96 15.96
CA ASN A 412 -15.03 -3.66 15.12
C ASN A 412 -15.25 -4.74 14.04
N SER A 413 -15.70 -5.92 14.48
CA SER A 413 -15.91 -7.13 13.68
C SER A 413 -16.84 -6.90 12.49
N SER A 414 -16.42 -7.41 11.35
CA SER A 414 -17.11 -7.29 10.06
C SER A 414 -16.59 -8.39 9.12
N SER A 415 -17.36 -8.77 8.09
CA SER A 415 -16.94 -9.80 7.13
C SER A 415 -15.58 -9.46 6.53
N ARG A 416 -15.42 -8.23 6.04
CA ARG A 416 -14.15 -7.65 5.56
C ARG A 416 -12.97 -7.96 6.48
N LYS A 417 -13.08 -7.66 7.78
CA LYS A 417 -11.96 -7.87 8.73
C LYS A 417 -11.69 -9.34 9.03
N LYS A 418 -12.71 -10.21 9.09
CA LYS A 418 -12.50 -11.66 9.24
C LYS A 418 -11.70 -12.23 8.07
N GLN A 419 -12.05 -11.84 6.85
CA GLN A 419 -11.36 -12.28 5.63
C GLN A 419 -9.93 -11.73 5.52
N LYS A 420 -9.73 -10.43 5.81
CA LYS A 420 -8.39 -9.85 5.95
C LYS A 420 -7.51 -10.57 6.97
N LEU A 421 -8.07 -10.84 8.16
CA LEU A 421 -7.35 -11.54 9.22
C LEU A 421 -7.02 -12.97 8.79
N ARG A 422 -7.93 -13.71 8.13
CA ARG A 422 -7.65 -15.06 7.63
C ARG A 422 -6.44 -15.09 6.68
N ALA A 423 -6.37 -14.17 5.73
CA ALA A 423 -5.23 -14.02 4.82
C ALA A 423 -3.91 -13.69 5.56
N ILE A 424 -3.95 -12.73 6.50
CA ILE A 424 -2.79 -12.33 7.31
C ILE A 424 -2.30 -13.47 8.21
N MET A 425 -3.20 -14.27 8.79
CA MET A 425 -2.84 -15.44 9.59
C MET A 425 -2.18 -16.51 8.73
N HIS A 426 -2.69 -16.75 7.52
CA HIS A 426 -2.05 -17.68 6.58
C HIS A 426 -0.64 -17.21 6.18
N TYR A 427 -0.42 -15.92 5.90
CA TYR A 427 0.93 -15.37 5.71
C TYR A 427 1.87 -15.66 6.90
N PHE A 428 1.40 -15.42 8.13
CA PHE A 428 2.19 -15.73 9.32
C PHE A 428 2.41 -17.24 9.51
N GLN A 429 1.45 -18.08 9.13
CA GLN A 429 1.58 -19.54 9.14
C GLN A 429 2.73 -19.98 8.21
N GLU A 430 2.77 -19.49 6.97
CA GLU A 430 3.82 -19.82 6.01
C GLU A 430 5.21 -19.36 6.48
N VAL A 431 5.38 -18.07 6.80
CA VAL A 431 6.72 -17.53 7.15
C VAL A 431 7.26 -18.03 8.51
N THR A 432 6.39 -18.60 9.36
CA THR A 432 6.80 -19.28 10.61
C THR A 432 6.87 -20.81 10.49
N ALA A 433 6.36 -21.40 9.40
CA ALA A 433 6.62 -22.80 9.05
C ALA A 433 7.92 -22.95 8.26
N LYS A 434 8.19 -22.04 7.33
CA LYS A 434 9.38 -22.05 6.46
C LYS A 434 9.97 -20.64 6.36
N LYS A 435 11.18 -20.45 6.89
CA LYS A 435 11.91 -19.16 6.82
C LYS A 435 12.06 -18.72 5.34
N PRO A 436 11.51 -17.56 4.93
CA PRO A 436 11.64 -17.08 3.55
C PRO A 436 13.02 -16.48 3.30
N THR A 437 13.63 -16.83 2.16
CA THR A 437 15.05 -16.60 1.83
C THR A 437 15.31 -15.46 0.84
N GLY A 438 14.26 -14.81 0.33
CA GLY A 438 14.40 -13.72 -0.63
C GLY A 438 14.64 -12.34 -0.01
N LEU A 439 14.88 -11.38 -0.90
CA LEU A 439 14.87 -9.95 -0.59
C LEU A 439 13.65 -9.25 -1.20
N VAL A 440 13.31 -8.09 -0.66
CA VAL A 440 12.33 -7.13 -1.20
C VAL A 440 12.95 -5.73 -1.14
N THR A 441 12.81 -4.95 -2.21
CA THR A 441 13.29 -3.56 -2.30
C THR A 441 12.10 -2.61 -2.37
N PHE A 442 12.13 -1.55 -1.56
CA PHE A 442 11.17 -0.45 -1.52
C PHE A 442 11.89 0.84 -1.96
N GLU A 443 11.62 1.35 -3.17
CA GLU A 443 12.16 2.60 -3.72
C GLU A 443 11.10 3.71 -3.59
N ARG A 444 11.30 4.71 -2.73
CA ARG A 444 10.60 5.99 -2.88
C ARG A 444 11.31 6.76 -3.98
N ARG A 445 10.56 7.17 -5.00
CA ARG A 445 11.06 7.97 -6.11
C ARG A 445 10.39 9.34 -6.09
N CYS A 446 11.18 10.38 -6.34
CA CYS A 446 10.75 11.77 -6.46
C CYS A 446 11.28 12.35 -7.78
N LEU A 447 10.39 12.79 -8.68
CA LEU A 447 10.79 13.52 -9.88
C LEU A 447 11.26 14.93 -9.52
N LYS A 448 12.42 15.32 -10.04
CA LYS A 448 12.87 16.72 -10.01
C LYS A 448 12.06 17.53 -11.02
N ASP A 449 12.02 18.85 -10.87
CA ASP A 449 11.34 19.71 -11.85
C ASP A 449 11.96 19.63 -13.25
N THR A 450 13.27 19.37 -13.33
CA THR A 450 13.99 19.09 -14.58
C THR A 450 13.64 17.75 -15.23
N ASP A 451 12.96 16.84 -14.51
CA ASP A 451 12.50 15.56 -15.05
C ASP A 451 11.05 15.59 -15.57
N LEU A 452 10.31 16.67 -15.29
CA LEU A 452 8.88 16.79 -15.64
C LEU A 452 8.70 17.05 -17.15
N PRO A 453 7.77 16.34 -17.83
CA PRO A 453 7.50 16.59 -19.25
C PRO A 453 6.75 17.91 -19.44
N ASN A 454 7.19 18.75 -20.38
CA ASN A 454 6.35 19.83 -20.90
C ASN A 454 5.30 19.25 -21.85
N TRP A 455 4.15 18.84 -21.29
CA TRP A 455 3.08 18.14 -21.99
C TRP A 455 2.56 18.90 -23.22
N ARG A 456 2.49 20.24 -23.18
CA ARG A 456 2.13 21.13 -24.32
C ARG A 456 3.07 21.05 -25.53
N SER A 457 4.21 20.36 -25.40
CA SER A 457 5.24 20.16 -26.43
C SER A 457 5.67 18.69 -26.59
N CYS A 458 4.92 17.76 -25.99
CA CYS A 458 5.30 16.36 -25.93
C CYS A 458 5.03 15.65 -27.27
N ASN A 459 6.05 15.63 -28.14
CA ASN A 459 5.99 15.03 -29.48
C ASN A 459 5.94 13.49 -29.53
N LYS A 460 5.75 12.81 -28.40
CA LYS A 460 5.63 11.33 -28.36
C LYS A 460 4.26 10.91 -28.90
N LYS A 461 4.23 9.83 -29.67
CA LYS A 461 3.00 9.21 -30.17
C LYS A 461 2.55 8.11 -29.23
N MET A 462 1.28 7.70 -29.34
CA MET A 462 0.74 6.60 -28.55
C MET A 462 1.61 5.34 -28.69
N HIS A 463 1.93 4.72 -27.56
CA HIS A 463 2.68 3.46 -27.53
C HIS A 463 1.72 2.26 -27.47
N LYS A 464 2.26 1.05 -27.50
CA LYS A 464 1.54 -0.23 -27.47
C LYS A 464 0.44 -0.29 -26.39
N LEU A 465 -0.80 -0.58 -26.79
CA LEU A 465 -1.93 -0.82 -25.89
C LEU A 465 -2.47 -2.24 -26.03
N HIS A 466 -2.77 -2.87 -24.90
CA HIS A 466 -3.69 -4.00 -24.78
C HIS A 466 -4.85 -3.57 -23.88
N VAL A 467 -6.09 -3.96 -24.21
CA VAL A 467 -7.29 -3.67 -23.39
C VAL A 467 -8.08 -4.95 -23.19
N ALA A 468 -8.41 -5.25 -21.93
CA ALA A 468 -9.23 -6.38 -21.55
C ALA A 468 -10.30 -5.96 -20.52
N SER A 469 -11.47 -6.57 -20.61
CA SER A 469 -12.56 -6.42 -19.64
C SER A 469 -12.43 -7.41 -18.48
N HIS A 470 -11.88 -8.58 -18.76
CA HIS A 470 -11.69 -9.67 -17.83
C HIS A 470 -10.20 -9.81 -17.45
N GLY A 471 -9.92 -10.45 -16.32
CA GLY A 471 -8.58 -10.57 -15.75
C GLY A 471 -8.21 -9.41 -14.82
N THR A 472 -7.08 -9.55 -14.13
CA THR A 472 -6.62 -8.64 -13.07
C THR A 472 -5.14 -8.28 -13.21
N ILE A 473 -4.75 -7.17 -12.57
CA ILE A 473 -3.40 -6.59 -12.66
C ILE A 473 -2.36 -7.57 -12.08
N GLU A 474 -2.68 -8.23 -10.97
CA GLU A 474 -1.79 -9.14 -10.27
C GLU A 474 -1.63 -10.52 -10.94
N ASN A 475 -2.59 -10.94 -11.78
CA ASN A 475 -2.56 -12.22 -12.50
C ASN A 475 -2.09 -12.07 -13.96
N GLU A 476 -2.91 -11.46 -14.82
CA GLU A 476 -2.60 -11.28 -16.25
C GLU A 476 -1.38 -10.39 -16.46
N GLY A 477 -1.16 -9.45 -15.54
CA GLY A 477 0.02 -8.57 -15.47
C GLY A 477 1.25 -9.18 -14.79
N LYS A 478 1.33 -10.50 -14.53
CA LYS A 478 2.53 -11.12 -13.93
C LYS A 478 3.81 -10.81 -14.72
N GLY A 479 4.81 -10.25 -14.02
CA GLY A 479 6.06 -9.79 -14.63
C GLY A 479 5.97 -8.47 -15.40
N MET A 480 4.82 -7.78 -15.42
CA MET A 480 4.74 -6.36 -15.82
C MET A 480 5.00 -5.45 -14.61
N LEU A 481 5.05 -4.14 -14.83
CA LEU A 481 4.90 -3.17 -13.76
C LEU A 481 3.42 -3.06 -13.35
N GLN A 482 3.08 -3.66 -12.22
CA GLN A 482 1.72 -3.73 -11.68
C GLN A 482 1.38 -2.42 -10.94
N VAL A 483 0.31 -1.74 -11.35
CA VAL A 483 -0.12 -0.48 -10.71
C VAL A 483 -0.99 -0.76 -9.50
N ASP A 484 -0.58 -0.20 -8.37
CA ASP A 484 -1.36 -0.08 -7.13
C ASP A 484 -2.09 1.28 -7.15
N PHE A 485 -3.42 1.25 -7.03
CA PHE A 485 -4.30 2.42 -7.05
C PHE A 485 -4.31 3.11 -5.68
N ALA A 486 -3.13 3.51 -5.26
CA ALA A 486 -2.80 3.77 -3.87
C ALA A 486 -3.54 4.96 -3.25
N SER A 487 -3.60 4.95 -1.94
CA SER A 487 -3.71 6.16 -1.13
C SER A 487 -2.35 6.86 -1.09
N SER A 488 -2.35 8.19 -0.98
CA SER A 488 -1.12 8.94 -0.64
C SER A 488 -0.55 8.50 0.72
N TRP A 489 -1.36 7.82 1.54
CA TRP A 489 -0.95 7.08 2.74
C TRP A 489 -0.90 5.57 2.44
N ILE A 490 0.19 5.13 1.80
CA ILE A 490 0.46 3.78 1.28
C ILE A 490 -0.24 2.63 2.04
N GLY A 491 -0.91 1.74 1.32
CA GLY A 491 -1.73 0.65 1.86
C GLY A 491 -3.06 1.13 2.46
N GLY A 492 -3.47 2.38 2.20
CA GLY A 492 -4.76 2.96 2.55
C GLY A 492 -5.35 2.53 3.90
N GLY A 493 -6.54 1.93 3.83
CA GLY A 493 -7.28 1.36 4.94
C GLY A 493 -6.98 -0.13 5.22
N VAL A 494 -5.80 -0.67 4.86
CA VAL A 494 -5.52 -2.11 4.98
C VAL A 494 -5.65 -2.62 6.42
N LEU A 495 -5.17 -1.85 7.40
CA LEU A 495 -5.34 -2.15 8.84
C LEU A 495 -6.70 -1.67 9.40
N GLY A 496 -7.64 -1.27 8.55
CA GLY A 496 -8.97 -0.76 8.91
C GLY A 496 -10.09 -1.40 8.08
N SER A 497 -11.04 -0.60 7.60
CA SER A 497 -12.25 -1.03 6.88
C SER A 497 -12.15 -1.03 5.35
N GLY A 498 -11.15 -0.34 4.76
CA GLY A 498 -10.96 -0.30 3.30
C GLY A 498 -10.63 -1.68 2.75
N LEU A 499 -11.24 -2.07 1.63
CA LEU A 499 -11.03 -3.38 0.99
C LEU A 499 -11.25 -3.28 -0.53
N VAL A 500 -10.68 -2.24 -1.13
CA VAL A 500 -10.60 -2.05 -2.59
C VAL A 500 -9.21 -2.46 -3.09
N GLN A 501 -8.83 -2.11 -4.33
CA GLN A 501 -7.67 -2.69 -5.02
C GLN A 501 -6.34 -2.59 -4.23
N GLU A 502 -6.01 -1.42 -3.66
CA GLU A 502 -4.81 -1.24 -2.81
C GLU A 502 -4.83 -2.19 -1.59
N GLU A 503 -5.92 -2.21 -0.82
CA GLU A 503 -5.98 -3.06 0.37
C GLU A 503 -6.03 -4.55 0.04
N ILE A 504 -6.70 -4.95 -1.05
CA ILE A 504 -6.71 -6.34 -1.54
C ILE A 504 -5.27 -6.75 -1.88
N LEU A 505 -4.56 -5.95 -2.68
CA LEU A 505 -3.18 -6.21 -3.08
C LEU A 505 -2.24 -6.36 -1.87
N PHE A 506 -2.38 -5.50 -0.86
CA PHE A 506 -1.64 -5.58 0.41
C PHE A 506 -2.05 -6.76 1.30
N ILE A 507 -3.25 -7.32 1.14
CA ILE A 507 -3.73 -8.48 1.91
C ILE A 507 -3.29 -9.79 1.26
N ILE A 508 -3.23 -9.88 -0.07
CA ILE A 508 -2.66 -11.04 -0.77
C ILE A 508 -1.13 -11.02 -0.87
N ASN A 509 -0.50 -9.85 -0.71
CA ASN A 509 0.96 -9.68 -0.56
C ASN A 509 1.30 -8.95 0.77
N PRO A 510 1.15 -9.57 1.97
CA PRO A 510 1.31 -8.86 3.25
C PRO A 510 2.67 -8.21 3.50
N GLU A 511 3.72 -8.62 2.78
CA GLU A 511 5.03 -7.96 2.80
C GLU A 511 4.96 -6.48 2.42
N LEU A 512 3.98 -6.07 1.60
CA LEU A 512 3.73 -4.67 1.26
C LEU A 512 3.37 -3.82 2.49
N ILE A 513 2.70 -4.39 3.49
CA ILE A 513 2.23 -3.68 4.70
C ILE A 513 3.41 -3.04 5.46
N VAL A 514 4.61 -3.61 5.37
CA VAL A 514 5.80 -3.08 6.07
C VAL A 514 6.22 -1.69 5.57
N SER A 515 5.87 -1.34 4.33
CA SER A 515 6.13 0.01 3.78
C SER A 515 5.54 1.12 4.65
N ARG A 516 4.41 0.86 5.33
CA ARG A 516 3.73 1.77 6.26
C ARG A 516 4.58 2.11 7.49
N LEU A 517 5.56 1.28 7.83
CA LEU A 517 6.48 1.54 8.92
C LEU A 517 7.42 2.71 8.61
N PHE A 518 7.90 2.83 7.38
CA PHE A 518 8.97 3.76 7.00
C PHE A 518 8.64 4.74 5.88
N THR A 519 7.51 4.62 5.19
CA THR A 519 7.15 5.51 4.06
C THR A 519 6.27 6.67 4.53
N GLU A 520 6.77 7.89 4.39
CA GLU A 520 5.98 9.11 4.62
C GLU A 520 4.88 9.24 3.55
N LYS A 521 3.81 9.99 3.82
CA LYS A 521 2.79 10.34 2.82
C LYS A 521 3.43 10.78 1.49
N LEU A 522 2.93 10.26 0.36
CA LEU A 522 3.36 10.70 -0.97
C LEU A 522 2.91 12.15 -1.26
N GLY A 523 3.79 12.91 -1.90
CA GLY A 523 3.49 14.14 -2.62
C GLY A 523 3.30 13.90 -4.12
N ASP A 524 2.91 14.94 -4.84
CA ASP A 524 2.35 14.82 -6.20
C ASP A 524 3.36 14.40 -7.28
N LYS A 525 4.66 14.58 -7.02
CA LYS A 525 5.78 14.21 -7.90
C LYS A 525 6.47 12.91 -7.48
N GLU A 526 5.85 12.13 -6.60
CA GLU A 526 6.44 10.94 -5.97
C GLU A 526 5.64 9.65 -6.19
N CYS A 527 6.31 8.52 -6.11
CA CYS A 527 5.70 7.18 -6.02
C CYS A 527 6.52 6.27 -5.10
N LEU A 528 5.93 5.14 -4.68
CA LEU A 528 6.66 4.04 -4.06
C LEU A 528 6.66 2.84 -5.00
N ILE A 529 7.83 2.29 -5.31
CA ILE A 529 7.99 1.09 -6.11
C ILE A 529 8.48 -0.04 -5.22
N VAL A 530 7.82 -1.19 -5.29
CA VAL A 530 8.18 -2.39 -4.52
C VAL A 530 8.56 -3.50 -5.49
N THR A 531 9.76 -4.06 -5.34
CA THR A 531 10.27 -5.16 -6.16
C THR A 531 10.59 -6.35 -5.26
N GLY A 532 10.02 -7.52 -5.56
CA GLY A 532 10.32 -8.78 -4.87
C GLY A 532 9.28 -9.32 -3.89
N SER A 533 8.18 -8.60 -3.64
CA SER A 533 7.13 -9.05 -2.71
C SER A 533 6.44 -10.32 -3.21
N GLN A 534 6.17 -11.24 -2.28
CA GLN A 534 5.51 -12.52 -2.54
C GLN A 534 3.99 -12.42 -2.36
N GLN A 535 3.24 -13.12 -3.23
CA GLN A 535 1.81 -13.38 -3.03
C GLN A 535 1.64 -14.67 -2.21
N PHE A 536 0.76 -14.62 -1.21
CA PHE A 536 0.49 -15.72 -0.27
C PHE A 536 -0.95 -16.23 -0.31
N SER A 537 -1.87 -15.57 -1.01
CA SER A 537 -3.28 -15.99 -1.00
C SER A 537 -4.00 -15.72 -2.32
N ASN A 538 -4.94 -16.62 -2.61
CA ASN A 538 -5.98 -16.48 -3.61
C ASN A 538 -7.26 -15.93 -2.97
N TYR A 539 -8.07 -15.23 -3.77
CA TYR A 539 -9.27 -14.55 -3.30
C TYR A 539 -10.35 -14.51 -4.39
N SER A 540 -11.57 -14.13 -4.03
CA SER A 540 -12.59 -13.68 -4.98
C SER A 540 -13.34 -12.46 -4.47
N GLY A 541 -14.04 -11.76 -5.36
CA GLY A 541 -14.90 -10.63 -5.00
C GLY A 541 -14.11 -9.36 -4.63
N PHE A 542 -14.84 -8.33 -4.22
CA PHE A 542 -14.31 -6.97 -4.07
C PHE A 542 -15.14 -6.18 -3.03
N GLY A 543 -14.50 -5.33 -2.22
CA GLY A 543 -15.21 -4.57 -1.20
C GLY A 543 -15.85 -5.47 -0.14
N ASP A 544 -17.18 -5.53 -0.13
CA ASP A 544 -17.94 -6.38 0.81
C ASP A 544 -18.07 -7.84 0.36
N THR A 545 -17.89 -8.14 -0.92
CA THR A 545 -17.90 -9.52 -1.44
C THR A 545 -16.52 -10.19 -1.42
N PHE A 546 -15.49 -9.51 -0.91
CA PHE A 546 -14.15 -10.07 -0.80
C PHE A 546 -14.14 -11.30 0.13
N GLU A 547 -13.62 -12.40 -0.38
CA GLU A 547 -13.41 -13.65 0.35
C GLU A 547 -12.00 -14.20 0.12
N TRP A 548 -11.31 -14.58 1.19
CA TRP A 548 -10.09 -15.39 1.10
C TRP A 548 -10.48 -16.82 0.71
N LYS A 549 -9.84 -17.37 -0.33
CA LYS A 549 -10.16 -18.71 -0.81
C LYS A 549 -9.18 -19.77 -0.31
N ASP A 550 -7.91 -19.62 -0.66
CA ASP A 550 -6.91 -20.67 -0.51
C ASP A 550 -5.46 -20.12 -0.56
N PRO A 551 -4.45 -20.90 -0.10
CA PRO A 551 -3.03 -20.55 -0.21
C PRO A 551 -2.56 -20.31 -1.65
N HIS A 552 -1.71 -19.30 -1.86
CA HIS A 552 -1.06 -19.09 -3.16
C HIS A 552 0.35 -19.70 -3.19
N GLU A 553 0.59 -20.66 -4.09
CA GLU A 553 1.94 -21.08 -4.42
C GLU A 553 2.60 -20.09 -5.39
N GLU A 554 3.57 -19.33 -4.88
CA GLU A 554 4.35 -18.41 -5.69
C GLU A 554 5.31 -19.15 -6.63
N ARG A 555 5.25 -18.84 -7.93
CA ARG A 555 6.03 -19.50 -8.99
C ARG A 555 6.87 -18.52 -9.83
N LEU A 556 6.93 -17.24 -9.46
CA LEU A 556 7.82 -16.28 -10.10
C LEU A 556 9.30 -16.61 -9.83
N ASN A 557 10.12 -16.50 -10.89
CA ASN A 557 11.58 -16.55 -10.78
C ASN A 557 12.10 -15.41 -9.89
N ARG A 558 13.35 -15.55 -9.41
CA ARG A 558 14.07 -14.51 -8.67
C ARG A 558 15.15 -13.86 -9.54
N ASP A 559 15.43 -12.59 -9.29
CA ASP A 559 16.56 -11.86 -9.87
C ASP A 559 17.88 -12.13 -9.13
N GLU A 560 18.99 -11.53 -9.56
CA GLU A 560 20.31 -11.73 -8.95
C GLU A 560 20.42 -11.15 -7.52
N TRP A 561 19.42 -10.38 -7.07
CA TRP A 561 19.27 -9.92 -5.68
C TRP A 561 18.29 -10.80 -4.88
N ALA A 562 17.98 -12.00 -5.38
CA ALA A 562 17.03 -12.95 -4.80
C ALA A 562 15.61 -12.38 -4.58
N ARG A 563 15.23 -11.32 -5.32
CA ARG A 563 13.88 -10.72 -5.29
C ARG A 563 13.01 -11.42 -6.32
N LEU A 564 11.75 -11.72 -6.01
CA LEU A 564 10.81 -12.23 -7.01
C LEU A 564 10.65 -11.22 -8.16
N GLN A 565 10.44 -11.72 -9.38
CA GLN A 565 10.21 -10.92 -10.59
C GLN A 565 8.77 -10.33 -10.64
N ARG A 566 8.35 -9.71 -9.53
CA ARG A 566 7.16 -8.86 -9.38
C ARG A 566 7.62 -7.44 -9.07
N GLN A 567 7.12 -6.46 -9.84
CA GLN A 567 7.34 -5.03 -9.61
C GLN A 567 5.97 -4.35 -9.47
N ILE A 568 5.70 -3.76 -8.32
CA ILE A 568 4.49 -2.99 -8.03
C ILE A 568 4.86 -1.50 -7.93
N VAL A 569 3.98 -0.61 -8.41
CA VAL A 569 4.09 0.84 -8.19
C VAL A 569 2.83 1.44 -7.59
N ALA A 570 2.97 2.03 -6.41
CA ALA A 570 1.94 2.80 -5.74
C ALA A 570 1.97 4.25 -6.26
N ILE A 571 0.89 4.64 -6.93
CA ILE A 571 0.61 6.02 -7.34
C ILE A 571 -0.78 6.43 -6.85
N ASP A 572 -0.82 7.47 -6.02
CA ASP A 572 -2.08 8.03 -5.52
C ASP A 572 -2.73 8.95 -6.54
N ALA A 573 -4.00 8.70 -6.87
CA ALA A 573 -4.84 9.64 -7.62
C ALA A 573 -5.39 10.74 -6.69
N LEU A 574 -5.88 11.82 -7.28
CA LEU A 574 -6.69 12.80 -6.56
C LEU A 574 -8.08 12.22 -6.24
N HIS A 575 -8.64 12.61 -5.10
CA HIS A 575 -10.01 12.31 -4.69
C HIS A 575 -10.89 13.55 -4.89
N PHE A 576 -11.86 13.44 -5.78
CA PHE A 576 -12.78 14.53 -6.15
C PHE A 576 -14.12 14.38 -5.42
N LYS A 577 -14.56 15.43 -4.73
CA LYS A 577 -15.89 15.45 -4.09
C LYS A 577 -16.98 15.56 -5.16
N HIS A 578 -16.76 16.44 -6.12
CA HIS A 578 -17.66 16.65 -7.25
C HIS A 578 -16.95 16.24 -8.54
N ARG A 579 -17.60 15.42 -9.37
CA ARG A 579 -16.98 14.80 -10.55
C ARG A 579 -16.46 15.81 -11.59
N SER A 580 -16.96 17.05 -11.55
CA SER A 580 -16.53 18.18 -12.37
C SER A 580 -15.17 18.79 -11.96
N GLU A 581 -14.75 18.65 -10.69
CA GLU A 581 -13.50 19.22 -10.17
C GLU A 581 -12.26 18.76 -10.97
N GLN A 582 -12.27 17.51 -11.46
CA GLN A 582 -11.16 16.93 -12.21
C GLN A 582 -10.99 17.50 -13.62
N TYR A 583 -11.98 18.21 -14.15
CA TYR A 583 -11.90 18.86 -15.46
C TYR A 583 -11.19 20.21 -15.34
N ASN A 584 -10.03 20.20 -14.69
CA ASN A 584 -9.16 21.34 -14.45
C ASN A 584 -7.75 20.97 -14.89
N MET A 585 -7.12 21.78 -15.75
CA MET A 585 -5.82 21.43 -16.31
C MET A 585 -4.67 21.39 -15.28
N ILE A 586 -4.83 22.01 -14.11
CA ILE A 586 -3.89 21.83 -12.99
C ILE A 586 -3.96 20.37 -12.49
N ASP A 587 -5.16 19.85 -12.26
CA ASP A 587 -5.38 18.49 -11.76
C ASP A 587 -5.08 17.43 -12.82
N VAL A 588 -5.48 17.65 -14.09
CA VAL A 588 -5.07 16.78 -15.22
C VAL A 588 -3.54 16.70 -15.32
N THR A 589 -2.83 17.82 -15.19
CA THR A 589 -1.35 17.86 -15.20
C THR A 589 -0.75 17.19 -13.97
N ARG A 590 -1.37 17.32 -12.80
CA ARG A 590 -0.99 16.61 -11.57
C ARG A 590 -1.05 15.11 -11.78
N GLU A 591 -2.16 14.59 -12.30
CA GLU A 591 -2.37 13.15 -12.53
C GLU A 591 -1.46 12.61 -13.64
N LEU A 592 -1.20 13.38 -14.70
CA LEU A 592 -0.19 13.07 -15.73
C LEU A 592 1.23 12.94 -15.14
N ASN A 593 1.64 13.91 -14.32
CA ASN A 593 2.95 13.89 -13.65
C ASN A 593 3.09 12.74 -12.65
N LYS A 594 2.02 12.44 -11.91
CA LYS A 594 1.93 11.33 -10.96
C LYS A 594 2.06 9.97 -11.66
N ALA A 595 1.28 9.73 -12.71
CA ALA A 595 1.35 8.51 -13.52
C ALA A 595 2.75 8.37 -14.16
N TYR A 596 3.29 9.44 -14.74
CA TYR A 596 4.64 9.44 -15.31
C TYR A 596 5.74 9.18 -14.27
N CYS A 597 5.61 9.66 -13.02
CA CYS A 597 6.56 9.34 -11.95
C CYS A 597 6.66 7.82 -11.70
N GLY A 598 5.51 7.14 -11.65
CA GLY A 598 5.46 5.68 -11.53
C GLY A 598 5.92 4.94 -12.79
N PHE A 599 5.56 5.46 -13.98
CA PHE A 599 5.81 4.77 -15.25
C PHE A 599 7.23 4.99 -15.80
N LYS A 600 7.91 6.08 -15.44
CA LYS A 600 9.27 6.39 -15.93
C LYS A 600 10.25 5.26 -15.61
N GLY A 601 10.92 4.76 -16.64
CA GLY A 601 12.03 3.82 -16.51
C GLY A 601 13.31 4.49 -16.01
N HIS A 602 14.16 3.72 -15.33
CA HIS A 602 15.58 4.08 -15.15
C HIS A 602 16.45 3.49 -16.26
N ARG A 603 15.98 2.43 -16.93
CA ARG A 603 16.71 1.71 -18.00
C ARG A 603 16.05 1.87 -19.36
N SER A 604 16.78 1.53 -20.41
CA SER A 604 16.31 1.59 -21.81
C SER A 604 15.33 0.46 -22.16
N ASN A 605 15.43 -0.70 -21.50
CA ASN A 605 14.56 -1.85 -21.70
C ASN A 605 13.83 -2.21 -20.40
N GLU A 606 12.69 -1.58 -20.16
CA GLU A 606 11.82 -1.78 -18.98
C GLU A 606 10.56 -2.58 -19.37
N PRO A 607 9.93 -3.34 -18.46
CA PRO A 607 8.71 -4.09 -18.77
C PRO A 607 7.53 -3.14 -19.07
N ASP A 608 6.48 -3.64 -19.70
CA ASP A 608 5.26 -2.87 -19.90
C ASP A 608 4.47 -2.73 -18.58
N ILE A 609 3.39 -1.95 -18.59
CA ILE A 609 2.62 -1.54 -17.41
C ILE A 609 1.27 -2.26 -17.39
N ALA A 610 0.88 -2.84 -16.26
CA ALA A 610 -0.45 -3.42 -16.03
C ALA A 610 -1.26 -2.51 -15.10
N THR A 611 -2.37 -1.96 -15.58
CA THR A 611 -3.19 -0.96 -14.88
C THR A 611 -4.67 -1.08 -15.24
N GLY A 612 -5.51 -0.13 -14.81
CA GLY A 612 -6.92 -0.03 -15.16
C GLY A 612 -7.54 1.28 -14.69
N ASN A 613 -8.71 1.18 -14.06
CA ASN A 613 -9.58 2.27 -13.57
C ASN A 613 -9.00 3.06 -12.36
N TRP A 614 -7.75 3.51 -12.46
CA TRP A 614 -6.99 4.24 -11.44
C TRP A 614 -7.72 5.50 -10.96
N GLY A 615 -8.03 5.58 -9.67
CA GLY A 615 -8.76 6.70 -9.05
C GLY A 615 -10.25 6.78 -9.38
N CYS A 616 -10.81 5.87 -10.19
CA CYS A 616 -12.20 5.97 -10.67
C CYS A 616 -13.26 5.32 -9.76
N GLY A 617 -12.83 4.61 -8.71
CA GLY A 617 -13.71 4.03 -7.70
C GLY A 617 -14.02 5.02 -6.58
N ALA A 618 -13.57 4.70 -5.36
CA ALA A 618 -13.77 5.53 -4.16
C ALA A 618 -13.22 6.97 -4.24
N PHE A 619 -12.43 7.30 -5.28
CA PHE A 619 -11.85 8.64 -5.50
C PHE A 619 -12.59 9.45 -6.58
N ASN A 620 -13.67 8.92 -7.18
CA ASN A 620 -14.61 9.63 -8.06
C ASN A 620 -14.03 10.15 -9.40
N GLY A 621 -12.88 9.64 -9.83
CA GLY A 621 -12.29 9.95 -11.13
C GLY A 621 -13.12 9.44 -12.32
N ASP A 622 -13.04 10.13 -13.45
CA ASP A 622 -13.63 9.67 -14.71
C ASP A 622 -12.74 8.64 -15.41
N LYS A 623 -13.35 7.54 -15.87
CA LYS A 623 -12.64 6.41 -16.47
C LYS A 623 -12.01 6.74 -17.82
N GLN A 624 -12.69 7.54 -18.66
CA GLN A 624 -12.18 7.93 -19.97
C GLN A 624 -10.97 8.87 -19.81
N LEU A 625 -11.11 9.91 -18.98
CA LEU A 625 -10.04 10.85 -18.68
C LEU A 625 -8.83 10.15 -18.05
N LYS A 626 -9.03 9.28 -17.05
CA LYS A 626 -7.96 8.52 -16.42
C LYS A 626 -7.31 7.48 -17.37
N ALA A 627 -8.01 6.97 -18.37
CA ALA A 627 -7.42 6.13 -19.41
C ALA A 627 -6.53 6.95 -20.37
N VAL A 628 -6.99 8.12 -20.84
CA VAL A 628 -6.22 9.02 -21.72
C VAL A 628 -4.97 9.56 -21.01
N ILE A 629 -5.09 9.96 -19.73
CA ILE A 629 -3.96 10.38 -18.89
C ILE A 629 -2.90 9.27 -18.78
N GLN A 630 -3.30 8.02 -18.55
CA GLN A 630 -2.37 6.91 -18.45
C GLN A 630 -1.74 6.55 -19.80
N LEU A 631 -2.47 6.63 -20.91
CA LEU A 631 -1.93 6.49 -22.27
C LEU A 631 -0.85 7.55 -22.56
N MET A 632 -1.12 8.82 -22.23
CA MET A 632 -0.17 9.92 -22.42
C MET A 632 1.10 9.75 -21.56
N ALA A 633 0.94 9.34 -20.29
CA ALA A 633 2.07 9.07 -19.40
C ALA A 633 2.90 7.86 -19.85
N ALA A 634 2.26 6.77 -20.29
CA ALA A 634 2.94 5.58 -20.80
C ALA A 634 3.67 5.85 -22.13
N ALA A 635 3.06 6.63 -23.04
CA ALA A 635 3.68 7.10 -24.27
C ALA A 635 4.95 7.94 -24.02
N GLN A 636 4.90 8.86 -23.04
CA GLN A 636 6.07 9.65 -22.63
C GLN A 636 7.12 8.80 -21.90
N ALA A 637 6.72 7.78 -21.14
CA ALA A 637 7.62 6.79 -20.54
C ALA A 637 8.19 5.76 -21.55
N LYS A 638 7.67 5.72 -22.79
CA LYS A 638 7.99 4.73 -23.85
C LYS A 638 7.71 3.27 -23.45
N ARG A 639 6.61 3.01 -22.73
CA ARG A 639 6.23 1.67 -22.25
C ARG A 639 4.84 1.29 -22.76
N GLY A 640 4.61 0.00 -22.97
CA GLY A 640 3.29 -0.51 -23.30
C GLY A 640 2.35 -0.44 -22.10
N LEU A 641 1.04 -0.38 -22.38
CA LEU A 641 -0.02 -0.35 -21.38
C LEU A 641 -0.95 -1.56 -21.59
N ALA A 642 -1.13 -2.37 -20.56
CA ALA A 642 -2.19 -3.36 -20.46
C ALA A 642 -3.26 -2.79 -19.52
N PHE A 643 -4.44 -2.50 -20.06
CA PHE A 643 -5.53 -1.82 -19.35
C PHE A 643 -6.69 -2.78 -19.08
N PHE A 644 -6.94 -3.07 -17.81
CA PHE A 644 -8.04 -3.89 -17.34
C PHE A 644 -9.22 -2.99 -16.94
N THR A 645 -10.34 -3.10 -17.65
CA THR A 645 -11.52 -2.23 -17.42
C THR A 645 -12.45 -2.75 -16.32
N PHE A 646 -12.24 -3.99 -15.86
CA PHE A 646 -13.01 -4.70 -14.81
C PHE A 646 -14.50 -4.77 -15.15
N GLU A 647 -14.85 -5.75 -15.98
CA GLU A 647 -16.20 -6.08 -16.49
C GLU A 647 -16.87 -4.99 -17.36
N ASP A 648 -16.30 -3.78 -17.40
CA ASP A 648 -16.75 -2.66 -18.23
C ASP A 648 -16.36 -2.84 -19.72
N GLU A 649 -17.18 -3.61 -20.43
CA GLU A 649 -17.10 -3.82 -21.89
C GLU A 649 -17.25 -2.51 -22.68
N SER A 650 -18.06 -1.55 -22.21
CA SER A 650 -18.28 -0.27 -22.87
C SER A 650 -17.00 0.58 -22.88
N LEU A 651 -16.35 0.73 -21.72
CA LEU A 651 -15.05 1.39 -21.62
C LEU A 651 -13.99 0.69 -22.46
N LYS A 652 -13.99 -0.65 -22.51
CA LYS A 652 -13.06 -1.43 -23.33
C LYS A 652 -13.23 -1.11 -24.82
N GLN A 653 -14.45 -1.20 -25.35
CA GLN A 653 -14.75 -0.92 -26.75
C GLN A 653 -14.43 0.53 -27.13
N GLY A 654 -14.86 1.49 -26.29
CA GLY A 654 -14.54 2.91 -26.47
C GLY A 654 -13.04 3.16 -26.49
N LEU A 655 -12.29 2.64 -25.51
CA LEU A 655 -10.84 2.82 -25.43
C LEU A 655 -10.10 2.17 -26.60
N GLN A 656 -10.54 1.00 -27.07
CA GLN A 656 -9.97 0.33 -28.26
C GLN A 656 -10.19 1.16 -29.54
N GLN A 657 -11.39 1.71 -29.74
CA GLN A 657 -11.72 2.54 -30.91
C GLN A 657 -10.98 3.89 -30.86
N THR A 658 -10.98 4.55 -29.71
CA THR A 658 -10.22 5.80 -29.46
C THR A 658 -8.73 5.58 -29.69
N TYR A 659 -8.16 4.49 -29.18
CA TYR A 659 -6.75 4.15 -29.41
C TYR A 659 -6.44 3.87 -30.88
N HIS A 660 -7.30 3.13 -31.59
CA HIS A 660 -7.13 2.88 -33.02
C HIS A 660 -7.02 4.19 -33.81
N LEU A 661 -7.96 5.13 -33.59
CA LEU A 661 -7.94 6.45 -34.22
C LEU A 661 -6.65 7.23 -33.92
N LEU A 662 -6.25 7.27 -32.64
CA LEU A 662 -5.03 7.99 -32.22
C LEU A 662 -3.73 7.40 -32.80
N VAL A 663 -3.70 6.09 -33.09
CA VAL A 663 -2.57 5.43 -33.77
C VAL A 663 -2.60 5.74 -35.27
N THR A 664 -3.76 5.62 -35.92
CA THR A 664 -3.96 5.87 -37.36
C THR A 664 -3.59 7.31 -37.73
N GLU A 665 -4.10 8.30 -36.99
CA GLU A 665 -3.79 9.73 -37.16
C GLU A 665 -2.41 10.13 -36.59
N ARG A 666 -1.64 9.15 -36.10
CA ARG A 666 -0.27 9.31 -35.57
C ARG A 666 -0.19 10.38 -34.47
N THR A 667 -1.25 10.51 -33.68
CA THR A 667 -1.50 11.61 -32.74
C THR A 667 -0.45 11.65 -31.62
N THR A 668 0.01 12.85 -31.30
CA THR A 668 1.00 13.11 -30.26
C THR A 668 0.35 13.41 -28.91
N VAL A 669 1.11 13.20 -27.83
CA VAL A 669 0.74 13.60 -26.47
C VAL A 669 0.46 15.11 -26.40
N GLU A 670 1.20 15.94 -27.14
CA GLU A 670 0.91 17.37 -27.36
C GLU A 670 -0.52 17.63 -27.89
N LYS A 671 -0.93 16.92 -28.96
CA LYS A 671 -2.27 17.10 -29.56
C LYS A 671 -3.37 16.68 -28.57
N LEU A 672 -3.18 15.55 -27.88
CA LEU A 672 -4.10 15.09 -26.84
C LEU A 672 -4.17 16.06 -25.66
N TYR A 673 -3.02 16.58 -25.21
CA TYR A 673 -2.99 17.54 -24.11
C TYR A 673 -3.81 18.79 -24.44
N ARG A 674 -3.65 19.37 -25.64
CA ARG A 674 -4.46 20.53 -26.08
C ARG A 674 -5.96 20.22 -26.14
N LEU A 675 -6.35 19.08 -26.69
CA LEU A 675 -7.77 18.65 -26.69
C LEU A 675 -8.33 18.49 -25.26
N LEU A 676 -7.52 18.06 -24.29
CA LEU A 676 -7.94 18.05 -22.89
C LEU A 676 -8.14 19.46 -22.31
N GLU A 677 -7.40 20.47 -22.77
CA GLU A 677 -7.63 21.87 -22.36
C GLU A 677 -8.99 22.36 -22.87
N ASP A 678 -9.28 22.10 -24.15
CA ASP A 678 -10.56 22.47 -24.78
C ASP A 678 -11.73 21.72 -24.13
N TYR A 679 -11.57 20.41 -23.87
CA TYR A 679 -12.56 19.58 -23.17
C TYR A 679 -12.82 20.09 -21.74
N CYS A 680 -11.76 20.35 -20.97
CA CYS A 680 -11.88 20.85 -19.61
C CYS A 680 -12.55 22.23 -19.56
N ALA A 681 -12.15 23.16 -20.43
CA ALA A 681 -12.81 24.47 -20.54
C ALA A 681 -14.31 24.34 -20.86
N THR A 682 -14.68 23.44 -21.78
CA THR A 682 -16.08 23.21 -22.16
C THR A 682 -16.89 22.57 -21.02
N GLN A 683 -16.31 21.59 -20.30
CA GLN A 683 -16.95 21.00 -19.11
C GLN A 683 -17.11 21.99 -17.95
N GLN A 684 -16.16 22.91 -17.75
CA GLN A 684 -16.29 23.99 -16.76
C GLN A 684 -17.37 25.01 -17.16
N ALA A 685 -17.43 25.41 -18.43
CA ALA A 685 -18.33 26.46 -18.90
C ALA A 685 -19.82 26.06 -18.92
N TYR A 686 -20.13 24.80 -19.23
CA TYR A 686 -21.50 24.33 -19.47
C TYR A 686 -22.05 23.35 -18.42
N GLY A 687 -21.28 23.02 -17.37
CA GLY A 687 -21.73 22.23 -16.21
C GLY A 687 -21.92 20.73 -16.45
N SER A 688 -22.21 20.31 -17.68
CA SER A 688 -22.08 18.95 -18.20
C SER A 688 -22.19 19.00 -19.72
N VAL A 689 -21.10 18.79 -20.45
CA VAL A 689 -21.17 18.68 -21.93
C VAL A 689 -21.94 17.41 -22.29
N HIS A 690 -22.82 17.50 -23.28
CA HIS A 690 -23.62 16.37 -23.80
C HIS A 690 -22.80 15.28 -24.54
N VAL A 691 -21.49 15.47 -24.63
CA VAL A 691 -20.52 14.68 -25.40
C VAL A 691 -19.40 14.25 -24.45
N ASP A 692 -19.08 12.96 -24.43
CA ASP A 692 -17.99 12.44 -23.59
C ASP A 692 -16.60 12.64 -24.23
N LEU A 693 -15.55 12.30 -23.50
CA LEU A 693 -14.18 12.52 -23.96
C LEU A 693 -13.82 11.63 -25.16
N PHE A 694 -14.28 10.37 -25.18
CA PHE A 694 -14.00 9.45 -26.28
C PHE A 694 -14.70 9.90 -27.58
N GLU A 695 -15.94 10.39 -27.50
CA GLU A 695 -16.65 10.98 -28.63
C GLU A 695 -16.04 12.31 -29.07
N LEU A 696 -15.61 13.19 -28.15
CA LEU A 696 -14.91 14.42 -28.55
C LEU A 696 -13.58 14.11 -29.28
N ILE A 697 -12.82 13.11 -28.82
CA ILE A 697 -11.61 12.63 -29.50
C ILE A 697 -11.96 12.02 -30.88
N ARG A 698 -13.09 11.29 -30.97
CA ARG A 698 -13.61 10.75 -32.25
C ARG A 698 -13.94 11.87 -33.22
N ILE A 699 -14.66 12.91 -32.80
CA ILE A 699 -15.05 14.06 -33.63
C ILE A 699 -13.81 14.85 -34.12
N ASN A 700 -12.84 15.12 -33.24
CA ASN A 700 -11.69 15.98 -33.56
C ASN A 700 -10.60 15.32 -34.41
N PHE A 701 -10.50 13.98 -34.41
CA PHE A 701 -9.49 13.26 -35.19
C PHE A 701 -10.06 12.37 -36.30
N SER A 702 -11.39 12.23 -36.44
CA SER A 702 -11.95 11.57 -37.63
C SER A 702 -11.62 12.37 -38.89
N PRO A 703 -11.09 11.75 -39.95
CA PRO A 703 -10.90 12.42 -41.24
C PRO A 703 -12.22 13.03 -41.74
N SER A 704 -12.21 14.32 -42.04
CA SER A 704 -13.40 15.03 -42.52
C SER A 704 -13.84 14.42 -43.86
N ARG A 705 -15.09 13.94 -43.94
CA ARG A 705 -15.69 13.33 -45.15
C ARG A 705 -15.97 14.34 -46.29
N SER A 706 -15.33 15.51 -46.26
CA SER A 706 -15.54 16.64 -47.17
C SER A 706 -14.53 16.70 -48.34
N LEU A 707 -13.82 15.59 -48.61
CA LEU A 707 -12.93 15.40 -49.77
C LEU A 707 -13.09 13.98 -50.35
N LEU A 708 -14.28 13.69 -50.88
CA LEU A 708 -14.60 12.57 -51.78
C LEU A 708 -15.64 13.06 -52.80
#